data_AF-A0A5J5D5Y6-F1
#
_entry.id   AF-A0A5J5D5Y6-F1
#
_cell.length_a   1.000
_cell.length_b   1.000
_cell.length_c   1.000
_cell.angle_alpha   90.00
_cell.angle_beta   90.00
_cell.angle_gamma   90.00
#
_symmetry.space_group_name_H-M   'P 1'
#
loop_
_entity.id
_entity.type
_entity.pdbx_description
1 polymer ?
#
loop_
_entity_poly.entity_id
_entity_poly.type
_entity_poly.pdbx_seq_one_letter_code
_entity_poly.pdbx_strand_id
1 'polypeptide(L)'
;MRFEVFRNRTRDPSIVEMTEKAIQILSKNPKGYFLFVEDEYYINNPPSLIHLFCAGLLRGRIDHGHHDGIARLALTEVVMFDQAIQRAAQLTRESDTLTVVTADHSHVFTFGGNTPRGNPIFGLAPKKADDKMPFTSILYANGPGYVHINGTRGNITMVDYYDEEYMQQAAVPLDSETHGGEDVAIYAKGPMAHLFHGVKEQNYVAHVMAYAACLEPYTNCPPHPHKEELHASYWNNKARQALHTALYVQPNIHKAKNIILFLGDGMGVPTVTAARILKGQLAGHSGEETSLVMDTFPHLALSKTYNVDQQMPDSAGTATAYTCGVKANYGTLGVTAATPRYNCRASFGNEVTSVLHRAKKAGKSVGIVTTTRVQHASPGANYAHSADRGWYSDSDLTPEAIQNGCRDIAYQLVQNTEINVILGGGRRYMFPKTVMDPEYPTHKGDRNDGQNLVEAWKKNKTNVKYVWNKAEFDAVNPANTDFLMGLFEPKDCRYELDRDPSMDPSLTEMMEKAIKILSKNPNGFYLFVEDIGRIDHGHHAGNAKRALYEAVEFDRAVGRAAELTSELDTLSVVTADHSHVFAFGGHSGRGNSVLGVSRSLADDKKHFTTTVYGNGPGYRNGTRPDMNETISSDNDYLQQAPVPLDSETHGIEDVAIFAKGPMSHLFHGVQEQNYIAHVLAYAACLEPYEDCKLPNHAGS
;
A
#
# COMPACT_ATOMS: atom_id res chain seq x y z
N MET A 1 4.23 31.08 -30.94
CA MET A 1 5.59 30.87 -30.38
C MET A 1 6.37 29.86 -31.24
N ARG A 2 7.71 29.79 -31.15
CA ARG A 2 8.49 28.70 -31.79
C ARG A 2 8.36 27.41 -30.96
N PHE A 3 8.68 26.26 -31.56
CA PHE A 3 8.85 25.02 -30.80
C PHE A 3 9.90 25.20 -29.69
N GLU A 4 9.76 24.51 -28.56
CA GLU A 4 10.64 24.62 -27.39
C GLU A 4 12.10 24.37 -27.76
N VAL A 5 12.37 23.40 -28.64
CA VAL A 5 13.73 23.11 -29.13
C VAL A 5 14.37 24.32 -29.83
N PHE A 6 13.57 25.21 -30.41
CA PHE A 6 14.00 26.43 -31.10
C PHE A 6 13.68 27.72 -30.32
N ARG A 7 13.22 27.61 -29.07
CA ARG A 7 12.80 28.77 -28.26
C ARG A 7 14.00 29.61 -27.86
N ASN A 8 13.90 30.92 -28.08
CA ASN A 8 14.87 31.84 -27.52
C ASN A 8 14.54 32.13 -26.05
N ARG A 9 15.21 31.41 -25.14
CA ARG A 9 14.96 31.47 -23.69
C ARG A 9 15.15 32.85 -23.05
N THR A 10 15.83 33.79 -23.72
CA THR A 10 16.01 35.15 -23.19
C THR A 10 14.90 36.11 -23.61
N ARG A 11 14.09 35.75 -24.62
CA ARG A 11 13.06 36.62 -25.20
C ARG A 11 11.65 36.05 -25.07
N ASP A 12 11.50 34.75 -25.29
CA ASP A 12 10.21 34.09 -25.47
C ASP A 12 9.92 33.22 -24.22
N PRO A 13 8.83 33.47 -23.46
CA PRO A 13 8.50 32.69 -22.27
C PRO A 13 8.05 31.27 -22.64
N SER A 14 8.30 30.30 -21.77
CA SER A 14 7.77 28.94 -21.91
C SER A 14 6.31 28.85 -21.46
N ILE A 15 5.61 27.79 -21.87
CA ILE A 15 4.26 27.49 -21.38
C ILE A 15 4.21 27.33 -19.85
N VAL A 16 5.30 26.87 -19.24
CA VAL A 16 5.46 26.78 -17.78
C VAL A 16 5.50 28.17 -17.15
N GLU A 17 6.32 29.08 -17.69
CA GLU A 17 6.47 30.46 -17.21
C GLU A 17 5.16 31.25 -17.38
N MET A 18 4.48 31.05 -18.50
CA MET A 18 3.16 31.66 -18.75
C MET A 18 2.09 31.13 -17.81
N THR A 19 2.04 29.81 -17.58
CA THR A 19 1.10 29.17 -16.64
C THR A 19 1.29 29.69 -15.23
N GLU A 20 2.53 29.72 -14.75
CA GLU A 20 2.86 30.29 -13.44
C GLU A 20 2.41 31.75 -13.34
N LYS A 21 2.73 32.56 -14.35
CA LYS A 21 2.38 33.98 -14.33
C LYS A 21 0.86 34.20 -14.34
N ALA A 22 0.13 33.40 -15.12
CA ALA A 22 -1.32 33.42 -15.16
C ALA A 22 -1.92 33.08 -13.78
N ILE A 23 -1.47 32.01 -13.13
CA ILE A 23 -1.94 31.62 -11.79
C ILE A 23 -1.62 32.72 -10.77
N GLN A 24 -0.42 33.29 -10.78
CA GLN A 24 -0.05 34.39 -9.87
C GLN A 24 -0.94 35.64 -10.02
N ILE A 25 -1.41 35.93 -11.23
CA ILE A 25 -2.32 37.06 -11.49
C ILE A 25 -3.75 36.69 -11.09
N LEU A 26 -4.22 35.54 -11.54
CA LEU A 26 -5.61 35.10 -11.41
C LEU A 26 -5.99 34.72 -9.97
N SER A 27 -5.05 34.17 -9.20
CA SER A 27 -5.22 33.84 -7.77
C SER A 27 -5.55 35.06 -6.89
N LYS A 28 -5.34 36.28 -7.38
CA LYS A 28 -5.76 37.51 -6.67
C LYS A 28 -7.27 37.70 -6.64
N ASN A 29 -8.03 37.01 -7.49
CA ASN A 29 -9.48 37.07 -7.47
C ASN A 29 -10.02 36.19 -6.32
N PRO A 30 -10.63 36.77 -5.27
CA PRO A 30 -11.13 36.01 -4.13
C PRO A 30 -12.34 35.13 -4.46
N LYS A 31 -12.97 35.37 -5.63
CA LYS A 31 -14.03 34.51 -6.14
C LYS A 31 -13.46 33.29 -6.87
N GLY A 32 -12.20 33.31 -7.30
CA GLY A 32 -11.55 32.26 -8.06
C GLY A 32 -11.40 32.53 -9.55
N TYR A 33 -10.81 31.58 -10.28
CA TYR A 33 -10.44 31.77 -11.68
C TYR A 33 -10.55 30.52 -12.56
N PHE A 34 -11.00 30.70 -13.80
CA PHE A 34 -10.78 29.73 -14.85
C PHE A 34 -9.44 30.00 -15.53
N LEU A 35 -8.62 28.96 -15.72
CA LEU A 35 -7.41 29.04 -16.52
C LEU A 35 -7.42 27.90 -17.54
N PHE A 36 -7.57 28.27 -18.81
CA PHE A 36 -7.33 27.37 -19.92
C PHE A 36 -5.86 27.45 -20.31
N VAL A 37 -5.16 26.32 -20.24
CA VAL A 37 -3.78 26.20 -20.73
C VAL A 37 -3.80 25.30 -21.92
N GLU A 38 -3.47 25.91 -23.05
CA GLU A 38 -3.36 25.23 -24.31
C GLU A 38 -1.99 25.56 -24.89
N ASP A 39 -1.46 24.57 -25.60
CA ASP A 39 -0.42 24.82 -26.56
C ASP A 39 -1.11 25.54 -27.76
N GLU A 40 -0.92 26.85 -27.84
CA GLU A 40 -1.50 27.97 -28.63
C GLU A 40 -2.43 27.81 -29.90
N TYR A 41 -3.59 28.52 -29.94
CA TYR A 41 -3.94 29.60 -30.92
C TYR A 41 -4.98 30.67 -30.44
N TYR A 42 -4.87 31.90 -31.01
CA TYR A 42 -5.64 33.12 -30.76
C TYR A 42 -7.18 33.03 -30.98
N ILE A 43 -8.01 33.34 -29.96
CA ILE A 43 -9.41 33.82 -30.14
C ILE A 43 -9.77 34.94 -29.13
N ASN A 44 -10.34 36.04 -29.66
CA ASN A 44 -10.94 37.15 -28.92
C ASN A 44 -12.34 36.78 -28.38
N ASN A 45 -12.49 36.62 -27.06
CA ASN A 45 -13.61 37.13 -26.21
C ASN A 45 -13.62 36.44 -24.84
N PRO A 46 -13.82 37.15 -23.71
CA PRO A 46 -13.86 36.55 -22.39
C PRO A 46 -15.29 36.14 -21.99
N PRO A 47 -15.44 35.07 -21.18
CA PRO A 47 -16.44 35.03 -20.14
C PRO A 47 -15.81 34.94 -18.74
N SER A 48 -16.58 35.42 -17.78
CA SER A 48 -16.21 35.64 -16.39
C SER A 48 -16.39 34.42 -15.49
N LEU A 49 -15.52 34.35 -14.45
CA LEU A 49 -15.72 33.83 -13.07
C LEU A 49 -15.45 32.33 -12.72
N ILE A 50 -14.55 32.16 -11.71
CA ILE A 50 -14.39 31.10 -10.66
C ILE A 50 -13.73 29.73 -11.00
N HIS A 51 -12.97 29.22 -10.02
CA HIS A 51 -11.90 28.21 -10.00
C HIS A 51 -12.09 26.95 -10.85
N LEU A 52 -11.32 26.84 -11.93
CA LEU A 52 -11.30 25.67 -12.81
C LEU A 52 -10.07 25.72 -13.75
N PHE A 53 -9.16 24.75 -13.66
CA PHE A 53 -8.00 24.66 -14.55
C PHE A 53 -8.29 23.60 -15.63
N CYS A 54 -8.35 24.03 -16.89
CA CYS A 54 -8.56 23.15 -18.03
C CYS A 54 -7.32 23.17 -18.90
N ALA A 55 -6.68 22.04 -19.06
CA ALA A 55 -5.60 21.87 -20.03
C ALA A 55 -6.17 21.07 -21.20
N GLY A 56 -6.38 21.74 -22.33
CA GLY A 56 -6.87 21.14 -23.57
C GLY A 56 -5.90 21.41 -24.69
N LEU A 57 -5.76 20.45 -25.59
CA LEU A 57 -5.13 20.64 -26.90
C LEU A 57 -6.23 21.02 -27.87
N LEU A 58 -6.21 22.21 -28.47
CA LEU A 58 -6.83 22.52 -29.75
C LEU A 58 -5.81 23.34 -30.56
N ARG A 59 -5.24 22.75 -31.63
CA ARG A 59 -4.29 23.38 -32.59
C ARG A 59 -2.94 23.87 -32.02
N GLY A 60 -2.34 23.11 -31.11
CA GLY A 60 -1.06 23.46 -30.48
C GLY A 60 0.22 23.08 -31.19
N ARG A 61 1.39 23.44 -30.62
CA ARG A 61 2.68 22.99 -31.13
C ARG A 61 2.80 21.47 -31.11
N ILE A 62 2.17 20.77 -30.16
CA ILE A 62 2.03 19.30 -30.18
C ILE A 62 1.37 18.84 -31.50
N ASP A 63 0.22 19.44 -31.86
CA ASP A 63 -0.53 19.16 -33.10
C ASP A 63 0.29 19.52 -34.37
N HIS A 64 0.94 20.69 -34.39
CA HIS A 64 1.83 21.08 -35.50
C HIS A 64 3.01 20.11 -35.69
N GLY A 65 3.64 19.67 -34.60
CA GLY A 65 4.74 18.70 -34.68
C GLY A 65 4.28 17.37 -35.27
N HIS A 66 3.06 16.94 -34.97
CA HIS A 66 2.47 15.76 -35.58
C HIS A 66 2.10 16.00 -37.05
N HIS A 67 1.46 17.11 -37.39
CA HIS A 67 1.12 17.50 -38.77
C HIS A 67 2.35 17.59 -39.68
N ASP A 68 3.47 18.10 -39.17
CA ASP A 68 4.76 18.16 -39.86
C ASP A 68 5.44 16.78 -39.96
N GLY A 69 4.91 15.75 -39.30
CA GLY A 69 5.49 14.42 -39.22
C GLY A 69 6.79 14.36 -38.41
N ILE A 70 6.99 15.30 -37.47
CA ILE A 70 8.21 15.45 -36.65
C ILE A 70 7.87 15.20 -35.18
N ALA A 71 7.86 13.93 -34.79
CA ALA A 71 7.57 13.45 -33.44
C ALA A 71 8.48 14.04 -32.37
N ARG A 72 9.71 14.42 -32.70
CA ARG A 72 10.60 15.07 -31.72
C ARG A 72 10.08 16.44 -31.29
N LEU A 73 9.51 17.21 -32.22
CA LEU A 73 8.87 18.47 -31.90
C LEU A 73 7.62 18.22 -31.05
N ALA A 74 6.71 17.35 -31.51
CA ALA A 74 5.46 17.05 -30.80
C ALA A 74 5.71 16.53 -29.37
N LEU A 75 6.56 15.51 -29.20
CA LEU A 75 6.81 14.91 -27.89
C LEU A 75 7.61 15.82 -26.94
N THR A 76 8.44 16.74 -27.46
CA THR A 76 9.11 17.73 -26.62
C THR A 76 8.10 18.73 -26.05
N GLU A 77 7.11 19.14 -26.86
CA GLU A 77 6.04 20.01 -26.38
C GLU A 77 5.13 19.32 -25.36
N VAL A 78 4.85 18.02 -25.54
CA VAL A 78 4.14 17.22 -24.52
C VAL A 78 4.88 17.24 -23.17
N VAL A 79 6.21 17.15 -23.17
CA VAL A 79 7.03 17.26 -21.94
C VAL A 79 6.91 18.66 -21.33
N MET A 80 6.89 19.72 -22.14
CA MET A 80 6.70 21.09 -21.64
C MET A 80 5.29 21.30 -21.07
N PHE A 81 4.27 20.68 -21.67
CA PHE A 81 2.90 20.70 -21.19
C PHE A 81 2.77 19.96 -19.84
N ASP A 82 3.41 18.81 -19.68
CA ASP A 82 3.49 18.09 -18.40
C ASP A 82 4.16 18.94 -17.31
N GLN A 83 5.26 19.63 -17.63
CA GLN A 83 5.89 20.57 -16.69
C GLN A 83 4.97 21.74 -16.32
N ALA A 84 4.14 22.22 -17.24
CA ALA A 84 3.15 23.27 -16.96
C ALA A 84 2.05 22.76 -16.02
N ILE A 85 1.57 21.53 -16.22
CA ILE A 85 0.61 20.85 -15.33
C ILE A 85 1.23 20.68 -13.93
N GLN A 86 2.47 20.21 -13.85
CA GLN A 86 3.19 20.07 -12.59
C GLN A 86 3.36 21.42 -11.88
N ARG A 87 3.71 22.47 -12.63
CA ARG A 87 3.84 23.82 -12.08
C ARG A 87 2.52 24.37 -11.60
N ALA A 88 1.42 24.15 -12.32
CA ALA A 88 0.08 24.50 -11.86
C ALA A 88 -0.26 23.79 -10.55
N ALA A 89 -0.01 22.49 -10.45
CA ALA A 89 -0.25 21.71 -9.23
C ALA A 89 0.53 22.23 -8.01
N GLN A 90 1.73 22.79 -8.19
CA GLN A 90 2.52 23.41 -7.12
C GLN A 90 1.94 24.76 -6.66
N LEU A 91 1.22 25.46 -7.53
CA LEU A 91 0.69 26.81 -7.28
C LEU A 91 -0.78 26.82 -6.86
N THR A 92 -1.47 25.68 -6.96
CA THR A 92 -2.89 25.50 -6.62
C THR A 92 -3.07 24.49 -5.50
N ARG A 93 -4.22 24.51 -4.79
CA ARG A 93 -4.56 23.49 -3.80
C ARG A 93 -5.52 22.48 -4.42
N GLU A 94 -5.18 21.20 -4.33
CA GLU A 94 -6.01 20.12 -4.85
C GLU A 94 -7.42 20.09 -4.24
N SER A 95 -7.58 20.55 -3.00
CA SER A 95 -8.88 20.57 -2.30
C SER A 95 -9.87 21.62 -2.84
N ASP A 96 -9.39 22.62 -3.60
CA ASP A 96 -10.22 23.70 -4.16
C ASP A 96 -10.06 23.90 -5.66
N THR A 97 -9.22 23.11 -6.32
CA THR A 97 -8.91 23.22 -7.75
C THR A 97 -9.18 21.91 -8.48
N LEU A 98 -10.15 21.92 -9.41
CA LEU A 98 -10.33 20.85 -10.38
C LEU A 98 -9.36 21.09 -11.55
N THR A 99 -8.44 20.16 -11.75
CA THR A 99 -7.51 20.09 -12.88
C THR A 99 -7.98 18.99 -13.82
N VAL A 100 -8.28 19.36 -15.07
CA VAL A 100 -8.63 18.43 -16.14
C VAL A 100 -7.58 18.55 -17.24
N VAL A 101 -7.00 17.43 -17.68
CA VAL A 101 -6.05 17.33 -18.79
C VAL A 101 -6.62 16.39 -19.82
N THR A 102 -6.81 16.87 -21.05
CA THR A 102 -7.34 16.06 -22.15
C THR A 102 -6.83 16.55 -23.51
N ALA A 103 -7.19 15.83 -24.57
CA ALA A 103 -6.97 16.22 -25.96
C ALA A 103 -8.32 16.34 -26.68
N ASP A 104 -8.37 17.07 -27.79
CA ASP A 104 -9.53 17.13 -28.69
C ASP A 104 -9.52 16.02 -29.75
N HIS A 105 -8.34 15.63 -30.22
CA HIS A 105 -8.13 14.52 -31.16
C HIS A 105 -6.81 13.79 -30.87
N SER A 106 -6.59 12.68 -31.58
CA SER A 106 -5.29 11.99 -31.63
C SER A 106 -4.64 12.15 -33.01
N HIS A 107 -3.47 11.55 -33.21
CA HIS A 107 -2.75 11.51 -34.50
C HIS A 107 -2.46 10.07 -34.89
N VAL A 108 -2.25 9.80 -36.18
CA VAL A 108 -1.99 8.45 -36.72
C VAL A 108 -0.52 8.00 -36.54
N PHE A 109 0.03 8.29 -35.37
CA PHE A 109 1.36 7.90 -34.94
C PHE A 109 1.31 6.62 -34.10
N THR A 110 2.25 5.70 -34.31
CA THR A 110 2.36 4.45 -33.53
C THR A 110 3.78 4.18 -33.04
N PHE A 111 3.86 3.56 -31.85
CA PHE A 111 5.07 2.90 -31.37
C PHE A 111 5.13 1.45 -31.89
N GLY A 112 6.28 1.03 -32.41
CA GLY A 112 6.45 -0.31 -32.97
C GLY A 112 7.89 -0.80 -32.96
N GLY A 113 8.08 -2.09 -33.33
CA GLY A 113 9.42 -2.64 -33.58
C GLY A 113 10.02 -3.53 -32.48
N ASN A 114 9.29 -3.85 -31.40
CA ASN A 114 9.74 -4.72 -30.30
C ASN A 114 11.04 -4.25 -29.64
N THR A 115 11.14 -2.96 -29.36
CA THR A 115 12.34 -2.32 -28.79
C THR A 115 12.59 -2.78 -27.35
N PRO A 116 13.83 -3.10 -26.97
CA PRO A 116 14.15 -3.43 -25.57
C PRO A 116 13.91 -2.22 -24.66
N ARG A 117 13.61 -2.48 -23.39
CA ARG A 117 13.53 -1.44 -22.35
C ARG A 117 14.85 -0.65 -22.32
N GLY A 118 14.76 0.68 -22.32
CA GLY A 118 15.92 1.58 -22.33
C GLY A 118 16.36 2.02 -23.73
N ASN A 119 15.73 1.53 -24.81
CA ASN A 119 15.94 2.06 -26.16
C ASN A 119 15.46 3.53 -26.24
N PRO A 120 16.23 4.45 -26.87
CA PRO A 120 15.76 5.82 -27.09
C PRO A 120 14.45 5.83 -27.87
N ILE A 121 13.53 6.71 -27.48
CA ILE A 121 12.19 6.80 -28.10
C ILE A 121 12.24 7.18 -29.59
N PHE A 122 13.21 8.02 -29.97
CA PHE A 122 13.51 8.38 -31.37
C PHE A 122 14.51 7.43 -32.04
N GLY A 123 14.94 6.38 -31.33
CA GLY A 123 15.93 5.42 -31.79
C GLY A 123 15.37 4.39 -32.77
N LEU A 124 16.28 3.61 -33.35
CA LEU A 124 15.96 2.52 -34.26
C LEU A 124 15.24 1.36 -33.54
N ALA A 125 14.38 0.67 -34.28
CA ALA A 125 13.91 -0.65 -33.91
C ALA A 125 15.06 -1.67 -33.98
N PRO A 126 15.12 -2.67 -33.06
CA PRO A 126 16.20 -3.66 -33.01
C PRO A 126 16.22 -4.62 -34.21
N LYS A 127 15.09 -4.78 -34.90
CA LYS A 127 14.95 -5.67 -36.06
C LYS A 127 14.79 -4.83 -37.34
N LYS A 128 15.40 -5.29 -38.43
CA LYS A 128 15.12 -4.79 -39.78
C LYS A 128 13.76 -5.27 -40.27
N ALA A 129 13.07 -4.47 -41.08
CA ALA A 129 11.85 -4.92 -41.74
C ALA A 129 12.16 -5.95 -42.85
N ASP A 130 11.15 -6.51 -43.49
CA ASP A 130 11.32 -7.60 -44.47
C ASP A 130 12.11 -7.18 -45.71
N ASP A 131 12.04 -5.89 -46.07
CA ASP A 131 12.88 -5.22 -47.09
C ASP A 131 14.35 -5.04 -46.67
N LYS A 132 14.74 -5.55 -45.49
CA LYS A 132 16.07 -5.47 -44.89
C LYS A 132 16.52 -4.04 -44.54
N MET A 133 15.61 -3.08 -44.54
CA MET A 133 15.91 -1.70 -44.14
C MET A 133 15.57 -1.45 -42.65
N PRO A 134 16.35 -0.61 -41.95
CA PRO A 134 16.05 -0.19 -40.58
C PRO A 134 14.85 0.76 -40.56
N PHE A 135 14.20 0.92 -39.40
CA PHE A 135 13.12 1.87 -39.18
C PHE A 135 13.18 2.38 -37.73
N THR A 136 12.62 3.56 -37.46
CA THR A 136 12.53 4.14 -36.12
C THR A 136 11.45 3.45 -35.29
N SER A 137 11.56 3.56 -33.97
CA SER A 137 10.55 3.05 -33.02
C SER A 137 9.19 3.75 -33.18
N ILE A 138 9.20 4.95 -33.75
CA ILE A 138 8.06 5.81 -34.06
C ILE A 138 7.83 5.79 -35.57
N LEU A 139 6.59 5.54 -35.99
CA LEU A 139 6.15 5.59 -37.39
C LEU A 139 4.80 6.30 -37.48
N TYR A 140 4.54 6.93 -38.62
CA TYR A 140 3.22 7.51 -38.93
C TYR A 140 2.51 6.70 -40.02
N ALA A 141 1.19 6.63 -39.95
CA ALA A 141 0.41 5.98 -41.00
C ALA A 141 0.38 6.83 -42.29
N ASN A 142 0.35 8.16 -42.19
CA ASN A 142 0.41 9.08 -43.32
C ASN A 142 1.18 10.36 -42.96
N GLY A 143 1.48 11.20 -43.96
CA GLY A 143 2.12 12.49 -43.74
C GLY A 143 3.36 12.73 -44.59
N PRO A 144 4.07 13.85 -44.34
CA PRO A 144 5.15 14.34 -45.20
C PRO A 144 6.42 13.47 -45.16
N GLY A 145 6.57 12.61 -44.15
CA GLY A 145 7.68 11.66 -44.04
C GLY A 145 7.65 10.47 -45.02
N TYR A 146 6.71 10.44 -45.96
CA TYR A 146 6.72 9.45 -47.05
C TYR A 146 7.79 9.81 -48.08
N VAL A 147 8.92 9.11 -48.05
CA VAL A 147 10.01 9.31 -49.01
C VAL A 147 10.40 7.98 -49.65
N HIS A 148 10.13 7.86 -50.96
CA HIS A 148 10.53 6.72 -51.78
C HIS A 148 11.61 7.14 -52.79
N ILE A 149 12.71 6.38 -52.84
CA ILE A 149 13.81 6.54 -53.79
C ILE A 149 13.80 5.31 -54.69
N ASN A 150 13.55 5.48 -55.99
CA ASN A 150 13.45 4.38 -56.96
C ASN A 150 12.44 3.29 -56.58
N GLY A 151 11.31 3.68 -55.99
CA GLY A 151 10.23 2.75 -55.63
C GLY A 151 10.43 1.99 -54.31
N THR A 152 11.48 2.27 -53.55
CA THR A 152 11.69 1.73 -52.19
C THR A 152 11.87 2.86 -51.18
N ARG A 153 11.58 2.60 -49.91
CA ARG A 153 11.87 3.57 -48.83
C ARG A 153 13.38 3.75 -48.63
N GLY A 154 13.80 4.96 -48.27
CA GLY A 154 15.20 5.26 -47.98
C GLY A 154 15.75 4.50 -46.77
N ASN A 155 17.06 4.19 -46.79
CA ASN A 155 17.75 3.60 -45.65
C ASN A 155 18.02 4.68 -44.59
N ILE A 156 17.31 4.63 -43.46
CA ILE A 156 17.38 5.70 -42.45
C ILE A 156 18.72 5.78 -41.70
N THR A 157 19.61 4.79 -41.80
CA THR A 157 20.98 4.92 -41.24
C THR A 157 21.87 5.83 -42.10
N MET A 158 21.40 6.28 -43.25
CA MET A 158 22.11 7.22 -44.14
C MET A 158 21.68 8.67 -43.96
N VAL A 159 20.73 8.93 -43.05
CA VAL A 159 20.28 10.28 -42.67
C VAL A 159 20.47 10.46 -41.18
N ASP A 160 20.57 11.70 -40.73
CA ASP A 160 20.57 12.00 -39.30
C ASP A 160 19.14 11.93 -38.76
N TYR A 161 18.73 10.73 -38.34
CA TYR A 161 17.41 10.53 -37.73
C TYR A 161 17.33 11.05 -36.28
N TYR A 162 18.43 11.60 -35.74
CA TYR A 162 18.45 12.37 -34.50
C TYR A 162 18.36 13.89 -34.73
N ASP A 163 18.21 14.34 -35.97
CA ASP A 163 17.96 15.76 -36.25
C ASP A 163 16.65 16.22 -35.57
N GLU A 164 16.60 17.50 -35.13
CA GLU A 164 15.43 18.08 -34.47
C GLU A 164 14.22 18.21 -35.40
N GLU A 165 14.47 18.31 -36.70
CA GLU A 165 13.48 18.42 -37.76
C GLU A 165 13.32 17.11 -38.56
N TYR A 166 13.81 15.98 -38.03
CA TYR A 166 13.66 14.70 -38.71
C TYR A 166 12.19 14.27 -38.82
N MET A 167 11.69 14.21 -40.06
CA MET A 167 10.36 13.67 -40.38
C MET A 167 10.37 12.14 -40.31
N GLN A 168 9.55 11.56 -39.43
CA GLN A 168 9.49 10.10 -39.29
C GLN A 168 8.81 9.45 -40.50
N GLN A 169 9.24 8.22 -40.79
CA GLN A 169 8.74 7.49 -41.95
C GLN A 169 7.21 7.33 -41.88
N ALA A 170 6.54 7.67 -42.98
CA ALA A 170 5.11 7.54 -43.15
C ALA A 170 4.75 6.49 -44.22
N ALA A 171 3.62 5.79 -44.05
CA ALA A 171 3.18 4.75 -44.99
C ALA A 171 2.41 5.29 -46.21
N VAL A 172 1.70 6.41 -46.06
CA VAL A 172 0.91 7.06 -47.12
C VAL A 172 1.37 8.51 -47.31
N PRO A 173 1.63 8.96 -48.56
CA PRO A 173 2.09 10.32 -48.82
C PRO A 173 0.96 11.33 -48.63
N LEU A 174 1.18 12.30 -47.74
CA LEU A 174 0.39 13.53 -47.63
C LEU A 174 1.33 14.71 -47.37
N ASP A 175 0.88 15.92 -47.69
CA ASP A 175 1.59 17.16 -47.36
C ASP A 175 1.49 17.53 -45.87
N SER A 176 0.52 16.97 -45.17
CA SER A 176 0.35 17.04 -43.72
C SER A 176 -0.23 15.73 -43.19
N GLU A 177 0.19 15.35 -41.99
CA GLU A 177 -0.38 14.19 -41.29
C GLU A 177 -1.84 14.44 -40.86
N THR A 178 -2.66 13.39 -40.79
CA THR A 178 -4.08 13.48 -40.42
C THR A 178 -4.36 13.10 -38.97
N HIS A 179 -5.40 13.69 -38.38
CA HIS A 179 -5.90 13.26 -37.07
C HIS A 179 -6.34 11.77 -37.04
N GLY A 180 -6.09 11.12 -35.90
CA GLY A 180 -6.51 9.76 -35.59
C GLY A 180 -7.96 9.69 -35.13
N GLY A 181 -8.56 8.51 -35.31
CA GLY A 181 -9.97 8.25 -34.97
C GLY A 181 -10.18 7.51 -33.65
N GLU A 182 -9.18 7.52 -32.76
CA GLU A 182 -9.27 6.84 -31.46
C GLU A 182 -9.80 7.77 -30.35
N ASP A 183 -10.27 7.18 -29.26
CA ASP A 183 -10.70 7.93 -28.09
C ASP A 183 -9.50 8.59 -27.40
N VAL A 184 -9.68 9.83 -26.95
CA VAL A 184 -8.69 10.60 -26.18
C VAL A 184 -8.89 10.42 -24.68
N ALA A 185 -7.79 10.42 -23.93
CA ALA A 185 -7.85 10.27 -22.47
C ALA A 185 -8.29 11.58 -21.79
N ILE A 186 -9.04 11.46 -20.69
CA ILE A 186 -9.31 12.55 -19.76
C ILE A 186 -8.66 12.17 -18.42
N TYR A 187 -7.68 12.96 -18.01
CA TYR A 187 -7.10 12.88 -16.66
C TYR A 187 -7.70 13.98 -15.81
N ALA A 188 -8.24 13.64 -14.65
CA ALA A 188 -8.85 14.62 -13.76
C ALA A 188 -8.39 14.42 -12.32
N LYS A 189 -8.20 15.52 -11.61
CA LYS A 189 -7.79 15.55 -10.21
C LYS A 189 -8.42 16.75 -9.49
N GLY A 190 -8.78 16.61 -8.22
CA GLY A 190 -9.43 17.65 -7.43
C GLY A 190 -10.95 17.47 -7.26
N PRO A 191 -11.69 18.53 -6.89
CA PRO A 191 -13.12 18.43 -6.57
C PRO A 191 -13.94 17.88 -7.73
N MET A 192 -14.77 16.88 -7.44
CA MET A 192 -15.63 16.20 -8.43
C MET A 192 -14.89 15.49 -9.58
N ALA A 193 -13.57 15.25 -9.48
CA ALA A 193 -12.82 14.51 -10.49
C ALA A 193 -13.37 13.10 -10.76
N HIS A 194 -14.01 12.46 -9.76
CA HIS A 194 -14.67 11.16 -9.90
C HIS A 194 -15.83 11.13 -10.92
N LEU A 195 -16.33 12.28 -11.37
CA LEU A 195 -17.31 12.38 -12.44
C LEU A 195 -16.71 12.05 -13.83
N PHE A 196 -15.39 12.07 -13.95
CA PHE A 196 -14.65 11.61 -15.13
C PHE A 196 -14.34 10.12 -14.99
N HIS A 197 -15.25 9.27 -15.47
CA HIS A 197 -15.10 7.82 -15.42
C HIS A 197 -15.72 7.14 -16.67
N GLY A 198 -15.06 6.10 -17.20
CA GLY A 198 -15.51 5.41 -18.41
C GLY A 198 -15.37 6.27 -19.69
N VAL A 199 -16.03 5.84 -20.78
CA VAL A 199 -16.05 6.55 -22.07
C VAL A 199 -17.09 7.67 -22.02
N LYS A 200 -16.72 8.88 -22.45
CA LYS A 200 -17.55 10.09 -22.41
C LYS A 200 -17.51 10.82 -23.75
N GLU A 201 -18.63 11.44 -24.13
CA GLU A 201 -18.69 12.41 -25.23
C GLU A 201 -17.91 13.68 -24.86
N GLN A 202 -17.22 14.32 -25.80
CA GLN A 202 -16.36 15.47 -25.50
C GLN A 202 -17.10 16.65 -24.84
N ASN A 203 -18.37 16.88 -25.19
CA ASN A 203 -19.18 17.94 -24.58
C ASN A 203 -19.40 17.72 -23.07
N TYR A 204 -19.32 16.47 -22.58
CA TYR A 204 -19.44 16.13 -21.17
C TYR A 204 -18.39 16.84 -20.32
N VAL A 205 -17.19 17.05 -20.85
CA VAL A 205 -16.07 17.70 -20.14
C VAL A 205 -16.48 19.09 -19.67
N ALA A 206 -17.00 19.91 -20.57
CA ALA A 206 -17.48 21.26 -20.25
C ALA A 206 -18.60 21.26 -19.21
N HIS A 207 -19.53 20.30 -19.28
CA HIS A 207 -20.64 20.21 -18.34
C HIS A 207 -20.20 19.83 -16.92
N VAL A 208 -19.28 18.86 -16.78
CA VAL A 208 -18.73 18.46 -15.48
C VAL A 208 -17.94 19.59 -14.86
N MET A 209 -17.16 20.30 -15.68
CA MET A 209 -16.38 21.44 -15.27
C MET A 209 -17.28 22.59 -14.79
N ALA A 210 -18.35 22.91 -15.53
CA ALA A 210 -19.35 23.88 -15.11
C ALA A 210 -20.10 23.44 -13.84
N TYR A 211 -20.42 22.15 -13.71
CA TYR A 211 -21.04 21.58 -12.52
C TYR A 211 -20.14 21.67 -11.29
N ALA A 212 -18.85 21.33 -11.43
CA ALA A 212 -17.86 21.41 -10.37
C ALA A 212 -17.57 22.86 -9.93
N ALA A 213 -17.63 23.81 -10.87
CA ALA A 213 -17.42 25.22 -10.61
C ALA A 213 -18.72 26.00 -10.30
N CYS A 214 -19.87 25.33 -10.22
CA CYS A 214 -21.16 25.97 -9.92
C CYS A 214 -21.60 27.04 -10.93
N LEU A 215 -21.25 26.86 -12.20
CA LEU A 215 -21.55 27.79 -13.28
C LEU A 215 -22.88 27.43 -13.95
N GLU A 216 -23.58 28.40 -14.52
CA GLU A 216 -24.80 28.15 -15.30
C GLU A 216 -24.54 27.07 -16.39
N PRO A 217 -25.45 26.09 -16.58
CA PRO A 217 -26.78 25.97 -15.98
C PRO A 217 -26.83 25.28 -14.59
N TYR A 218 -25.68 24.91 -14.01
CA TYR A 218 -25.54 24.12 -12.78
C TYR A 218 -25.36 24.99 -11.54
N THR A 219 -26.25 25.96 -11.33
CA THR A 219 -26.22 26.85 -10.15
C THR A 219 -26.63 26.14 -8.85
N ASN A 220 -27.21 24.93 -8.96
CA ASN A 220 -27.50 24.01 -7.85
C ASN A 220 -26.42 22.91 -7.71
N CYS A 221 -25.15 23.27 -7.91
CA CYS A 221 -24.03 22.38 -7.66
C CYS A 221 -23.94 22.00 -6.16
N PRO A 222 -23.38 20.83 -5.83
CA PRO A 222 -23.03 20.50 -4.47
C PRO A 222 -21.91 21.45 -3.98
N PRO A 223 -22.11 22.17 -2.87
CA PRO A 223 -21.05 22.97 -2.27
C PRO A 223 -19.96 22.05 -1.67
N HIS A 224 -18.74 22.57 -1.45
CA HIS A 224 -17.61 21.87 -0.80
C HIS A 224 -18.06 20.82 0.26
N PRO A 225 -17.38 19.66 0.37
CA PRO A 225 -17.86 18.48 1.12
C PRO A 225 -18.41 18.75 2.54
N HIS A 226 -17.93 19.79 3.23
CA HIS A 226 -18.46 20.21 4.54
C HIS A 226 -19.87 20.82 4.51
N LYS A 227 -20.35 21.34 3.38
CA LYS A 227 -21.69 21.94 3.23
C LYS A 227 -22.75 20.94 2.76
N GLU A 228 -22.38 19.89 2.03
CA GLU A 228 -23.30 18.79 1.66
C GLU A 228 -23.77 18.02 2.90
N GLU A 229 -22.87 17.77 3.85
CA GLU A 229 -23.18 17.13 5.12
C GLU A 229 -24.20 17.91 5.97
N LEU A 230 -24.44 19.19 5.67
CA LEU A 230 -25.50 19.97 6.30
C LEU A 230 -26.90 19.57 5.82
N HIS A 231 -27.00 18.87 4.68
CA HIS A 231 -28.26 18.49 4.07
C HIS A 231 -28.56 17.01 4.28
N ALA A 232 -29.78 16.70 4.71
CA ALA A 232 -30.23 15.32 4.90
C ALA A 232 -30.15 14.46 3.62
N SER A 233 -30.24 15.08 2.43
CA SER A 233 -30.12 14.39 1.14
C SER A 233 -28.77 13.70 0.97
N TYR A 234 -27.67 14.31 1.41
CA TYR A 234 -26.33 13.71 1.36
C TYR A 234 -26.30 12.39 2.13
N TRP A 235 -26.72 12.43 3.40
CA TRP A 235 -26.77 11.24 4.27
C TRP A 235 -27.73 10.18 3.77
N ASN A 236 -28.92 10.58 3.29
CA ASN A 236 -29.91 9.66 2.74
C ASN A 236 -29.41 8.97 1.47
N ASN A 237 -28.70 9.68 0.59
CA ASN A 237 -28.14 9.11 -0.62
C ASN A 237 -26.97 8.17 -0.31
N LYS A 238 -26.07 8.55 0.61
CA LYS A 238 -24.96 7.69 1.08
C LYS A 238 -25.50 6.39 1.70
N ALA A 239 -26.54 6.49 2.55
CA ALA A 239 -27.21 5.33 3.13
C ALA A 239 -27.91 4.47 2.06
N ARG A 240 -28.59 5.08 1.10
CA ARG A 240 -29.23 4.34 -0.01
C ARG A 240 -28.21 3.54 -0.82
N GLN A 241 -27.06 4.14 -1.15
CA GLN A 241 -25.99 3.45 -1.86
C GLN A 241 -25.43 2.29 -1.03
N ALA A 242 -25.16 2.50 0.25
CA ALA A 242 -24.70 1.43 1.15
C ALA A 242 -25.71 0.28 1.25
N LEU A 243 -27.02 0.58 1.33
CA LEU A 243 -28.09 -0.43 1.31
C LEU A 243 -28.12 -1.21 -0.01
N HIS A 244 -27.96 -0.54 -1.15
CA HIS A 244 -27.84 -1.23 -2.43
C HIS A 244 -26.65 -2.17 -2.43
N THR A 245 -25.45 -1.69 -2.06
CA THR A 245 -24.25 -2.53 -1.97
C THR A 245 -24.49 -3.75 -1.07
N ALA A 246 -25.06 -3.56 0.13
CA ALA A 246 -25.34 -4.63 1.07
C ALA A 246 -26.30 -5.69 0.51
N LEU A 247 -27.34 -5.29 -0.23
CA LEU A 247 -28.29 -6.21 -0.88
C LEU A 247 -27.66 -7.02 -2.02
N TYR A 248 -26.58 -6.53 -2.62
CA TYR A 248 -25.86 -7.22 -3.69
C TYR A 248 -24.71 -8.11 -3.20
N VAL A 249 -24.33 -8.04 -1.92
CA VAL A 249 -23.32 -8.95 -1.35
C VAL A 249 -23.86 -10.38 -1.39
N GLN A 250 -23.26 -11.24 -2.21
CA GLN A 250 -23.58 -12.65 -2.30
C GLN A 250 -22.51 -13.48 -1.59
N PRO A 251 -22.90 -14.51 -0.79
CA PRO A 251 -21.94 -15.44 -0.22
C PRO A 251 -21.12 -16.15 -1.31
N ASN A 252 -19.80 -15.97 -1.30
CA ASN A 252 -18.91 -16.81 -2.08
C ASN A 252 -18.69 -18.13 -1.34
N ILE A 253 -19.36 -19.20 -1.80
CA ILE A 253 -19.33 -20.53 -1.16
C ILE A 253 -18.31 -21.49 -1.79
N HIS A 254 -17.39 -20.99 -2.62
CA HIS A 254 -16.36 -21.81 -3.24
C HIS A 254 -15.18 -22.07 -2.29
N LYS A 255 -14.32 -23.00 -2.68
CA LYS A 255 -13.06 -23.28 -2.00
C LYS A 255 -12.04 -22.16 -2.24
N ALA A 256 -11.47 -21.62 -1.17
CA ALA A 256 -10.33 -20.71 -1.25
C ALA A 256 -9.08 -21.42 -1.80
N LYS A 257 -8.58 -20.94 -2.94
CA LYS A 257 -7.28 -21.31 -3.47
C LYS A 257 -6.18 -20.67 -2.63
N ASN A 258 -6.31 -19.39 -2.32
CA ASN A 258 -5.32 -18.65 -1.53
C ASN A 258 -5.93 -18.15 -0.23
N ILE A 259 -5.11 -18.07 0.81
CA ILE A 259 -5.45 -17.47 2.09
C ILE A 259 -4.42 -16.40 2.41
N ILE A 260 -4.88 -15.20 2.78
CA ILE A 260 -4.05 -14.17 3.36
C ILE A 260 -4.64 -13.75 4.71
N LEU A 261 -3.84 -13.91 5.76
CA LEU A 261 -4.16 -13.39 7.10
C LEU A 261 -3.28 -12.17 7.36
N PHE A 262 -3.91 -11.00 7.41
CA PHE A 262 -3.33 -9.74 7.82
C PHE A 262 -3.56 -9.53 9.31
N LEU A 263 -2.49 -9.33 10.08
CA LEU A 263 -2.52 -9.15 11.51
C LEU A 263 -1.88 -7.81 11.89
N GLY A 264 -2.70 -6.86 12.31
CA GLY A 264 -2.22 -5.62 12.93
C GLY A 264 -2.07 -5.87 14.43
N ASP A 265 -0.85 -6.19 14.88
CA ASP A 265 -0.58 -6.52 16.30
C ASP A 265 -0.78 -5.27 17.17
N GLY A 266 -1.69 -5.37 18.15
CA GLY A 266 -2.19 -4.23 18.94
C GLY A 266 -3.22 -3.33 18.23
N MET A 267 -3.70 -3.67 17.04
CA MET A 267 -4.58 -2.80 16.23
C MET A 267 -6.06 -2.90 16.63
N GLY A 268 -6.39 -2.48 17.85
CA GLY A 268 -7.77 -2.40 18.34
C GLY A 268 -8.67 -1.43 17.57
N VAL A 269 -9.97 -1.46 17.86
CA VAL A 269 -10.96 -0.57 17.23
C VAL A 269 -10.61 0.93 17.35
N PRO A 270 -10.08 1.43 18.50
CA PRO A 270 -9.62 2.82 18.59
C PRO A 270 -8.48 3.13 17.60
N THR A 271 -7.50 2.23 17.48
CA THR A 271 -6.37 2.35 16.56
C THR A 271 -6.83 2.37 15.11
N VAL A 272 -7.72 1.46 14.70
CA VAL A 272 -8.32 1.45 13.36
C VAL A 272 -8.97 2.80 13.03
N THR A 273 -9.76 3.34 13.96
CA THR A 273 -10.45 4.61 13.72
C THR A 273 -9.50 5.80 13.67
N ALA A 274 -8.51 5.85 14.56
CA ALA A 274 -7.50 6.91 14.54
C ALA A 274 -6.63 6.84 13.27
N ALA A 275 -6.27 5.65 12.80
CA ALA A 275 -5.53 5.43 11.56
C ALA A 275 -6.36 5.84 10.32
N ARG A 276 -7.67 5.58 10.31
CA ARG A 276 -8.60 6.06 9.26
C ARG A 276 -8.57 7.59 9.14
N ILE A 277 -8.66 8.28 10.29
CA ILE A 277 -8.60 9.74 10.35
C ILE A 277 -7.25 10.23 9.86
N LEU A 278 -6.16 9.66 10.37
CA LEU A 278 -4.80 10.01 9.96
C LEU A 278 -4.61 9.83 8.44
N LYS A 279 -5.04 8.70 7.87
CA LYS A 279 -4.94 8.42 6.43
C LYS A 279 -5.61 9.50 5.59
N GLY A 280 -6.83 9.91 5.96
CA GLY A 280 -7.52 10.99 5.25
C GLY A 280 -6.85 12.35 5.45
N GLN A 281 -6.34 12.65 6.64
CA GLN A 281 -5.59 13.87 6.92
C GLN A 281 -4.29 13.96 6.12
N LEU A 282 -3.57 12.85 5.97
CA LEU A 282 -2.38 12.75 5.11
C LEU A 282 -2.71 12.96 3.62
N ALA A 283 -3.95 12.66 3.21
CA ALA A 283 -4.46 12.93 1.87
C ALA A 283 -5.07 14.35 1.72
N GLY A 284 -4.99 15.22 2.74
CA GLY A 284 -5.51 16.58 2.71
C GLY A 284 -7.02 16.70 2.95
N HIS A 285 -7.67 15.63 3.40
CA HIS A 285 -9.07 15.61 3.82
C HIS A 285 -9.23 15.86 5.33
N SER A 286 -10.47 15.96 5.84
CA SER A 286 -10.69 16.08 7.29
C SER A 286 -10.32 14.80 8.06
N GLY A 287 -10.51 13.64 7.41
CA GLY A 287 -10.07 12.34 7.91
C GLY A 287 -11.23 11.41 8.24
N GLU A 288 -12.21 11.86 9.01
CA GLU A 288 -13.25 11.02 9.61
C GLU A 288 -14.14 10.30 8.58
N GLU A 289 -14.28 10.87 7.39
CA GLU A 289 -15.06 10.33 6.27
C GLU A 289 -14.28 9.41 5.34
N THR A 290 -12.95 9.40 5.44
CA THR A 290 -12.08 8.54 4.63
C THR A 290 -12.30 7.08 5.01
N SER A 291 -12.11 6.15 4.08
CA SER A 291 -12.12 4.72 4.36
C SER A 291 -10.71 4.15 4.29
N LEU A 292 -10.37 3.33 5.27
CA LEU A 292 -9.30 2.35 5.12
C LEU A 292 -9.69 1.32 4.06
N VAL A 293 -8.71 0.62 3.48
CA VAL A 293 -9.01 -0.49 2.57
C VAL A 293 -9.75 -1.59 3.35
N MET A 294 -9.32 -1.90 4.57
CA MET A 294 -10.00 -2.90 5.41
C MET A 294 -11.46 -2.55 5.74
N ASP A 295 -11.83 -1.26 5.75
CA ASP A 295 -13.23 -0.82 5.94
C ASP A 295 -14.14 -1.23 4.77
N THR A 296 -13.57 -1.51 3.59
CA THR A 296 -14.33 -1.89 2.39
C THR A 296 -14.68 -3.38 2.35
N PHE A 297 -14.16 -4.18 3.28
CA PHE A 297 -14.42 -5.61 3.31
C PHE A 297 -15.88 -5.86 3.71
N PRO A 298 -16.62 -6.73 2.98
CA PRO A 298 -18.06 -6.85 3.13
C PRO A 298 -18.51 -7.58 4.41
N HIS A 299 -17.60 -8.27 5.11
CA HIS A 299 -17.93 -9.05 6.29
C HIS A 299 -17.10 -8.60 7.50
N LEU A 300 -17.80 -8.41 8.63
CA LEU A 300 -17.22 -7.94 9.88
C LEU A 300 -17.70 -8.80 11.06
N ALA A 301 -16.78 -9.13 11.96
CA ALA A 301 -17.07 -9.73 13.25
C ALA A 301 -16.21 -9.09 14.36
N LEU A 302 -16.59 -9.33 15.61
CA LEU A 302 -15.75 -9.06 16.78
C LEU A 302 -15.08 -10.35 17.27
N SER A 303 -13.86 -10.22 17.80
CA SER A 303 -13.00 -11.32 18.25
C SER A 303 -12.67 -11.16 19.73
N LYS A 304 -13.05 -12.14 20.55
CA LYS A 304 -12.75 -12.17 21.99
C LYS A 304 -11.33 -12.67 22.23
N THR A 305 -10.46 -11.82 22.77
CA THR A 305 -9.00 -12.00 22.74
C THR A 305 -8.39 -12.64 23.99
N TYR A 306 -9.15 -12.80 25.09
CA TYR A 306 -8.65 -13.38 26.35
C TYR A 306 -7.85 -14.69 26.14
N ASN A 307 -6.72 -14.82 26.84
CA ASN A 307 -5.98 -16.10 26.96
C ASN A 307 -6.64 -16.97 28.03
N VAL A 308 -6.33 -18.27 28.04
CA VAL A 308 -6.97 -19.21 28.99
C VAL A 308 -6.71 -18.82 30.45
N ASP A 309 -5.52 -18.32 30.74
CA ASP A 309 -5.05 -17.94 32.09
C ASP A 309 -5.03 -16.42 32.34
N GLN A 310 -5.25 -15.58 31.32
CA GLN A 310 -5.21 -14.13 31.43
C GLN A 310 -6.38 -13.45 30.70
N GLN A 311 -7.04 -12.55 31.42
CA GLN A 311 -8.03 -11.64 30.85
C GLN A 311 -7.39 -10.70 29.83
N MET A 312 -6.22 -10.14 30.17
CA MET A 312 -5.40 -9.34 29.28
C MET A 312 -4.40 -10.25 28.55
N PRO A 313 -4.63 -10.63 27.28
CA PRO A 313 -3.74 -11.51 26.56
C PRO A 313 -2.35 -10.90 26.29
N ASP A 314 -1.42 -11.77 25.88
CA ASP A 314 -0.28 -11.36 25.04
C ASP A 314 -0.39 -11.92 23.63
N SER A 315 0.48 -11.42 22.75
CA SER A 315 0.62 -11.86 21.36
C SER A 315 0.90 -13.37 21.20
N ALA A 316 1.48 -14.06 22.19
CA ALA A 316 1.79 -15.49 22.06
C ALA A 316 0.56 -16.39 22.22
N GLY A 317 -0.20 -16.18 23.29
CA GLY A 317 -1.43 -16.93 23.53
C GLY A 317 -2.48 -16.68 22.44
N THR A 318 -2.59 -15.43 21.98
CA THR A 318 -3.49 -15.02 20.89
C THR A 318 -3.05 -15.59 19.54
N ALA A 319 -1.75 -15.58 19.23
CA ALA A 319 -1.24 -16.17 18.00
C ALA A 319 -1.54 -17.66 17.90
N THR A 320 -1.44 -18.39 19.00
CA THR A 320 -1.89 -19.80 19.03
C THR A 320 -3.39 -19.92 18.72
N ALA A 321 -4.21 -18.98 19.20
CA ALA A 321 -5.64 -18.96 18.87
C ALA A 321 -5.88 -18.73 17.38
N TYR A 322 -5.47 -17.59 16.81
CA TYR A 322 -5.83 -17.22 15.44
C TYR A 322 -5.04 -17.97 14.36
N THR A 323 -3.91 -18.62 14.68
CA THR A 323 -3.14 -19.43 13.71
C THR A 323 -3.33 -20.94 13.87
N CYS A 324 -3.60 -21.46 15.07
CA CYS A 324 -3.74 -22.91 15.29
C CYS A 324 -5.18 -23.36 15.54
N GLY A 325 -6.04 -22.45 16.00
CA GLY A 325 -7.44 -22.75 16.34
C GLY A 325 -7.65 -23.19 17.78
N VAL A 326 -6.67 -22.97 18.66
CA VAL A 326 -6.74 -23.35 20.08
C VAL A 326 -6.27 -22.19 20.95
N LYS A 327 -7.07 -21.77 21.94
CA LYS A 327 -6.63 -20.79 22.93
C LYS A 327 -5.56 -21.39 23.84
N ALA A 328 -4.54 -20.59 24.16
CA ALA A 328 -3.40 -21.01 24.95
C ALA A 328 -3.18 -20.10 26.17
N ASN A 329 -2.14 -20.41 26.95
CA ASN A 329 -1.72 -19.59 28.07
C ASN A 329 -0.83 -18.43 27.62
N TYR A 330 -0.85 -17.36 28.40
CA TYR A 330 0.00 -16.20 28.23
C TYR A 330 1.48 -16.57 28.11
N GLY A 331 2.14 -16.04 27.08
CA GLY A 331 3.57 -16.25 26.82
C GLY A 331 3.94 -17.60 26.22
N THR A 332 2.98 -18.44 25.84
CA THR A 332 3.22 -19.74 25.18
C THR A 332 2.84 -19.72 23.70
N LEU A 333 3.56 -20.45 22.86
CA LEU A 333 3.40 -20.43 21.39
C LEU A 333 3.12 -21.84 20.87
N GLY A 334 2.06 -22.01 20.08
CA GLY A 334 1.79 -23.26 19.36
C GLY A 334 1.56 -24.47 20.28
N VAL A 335 1.17 -24.26 21.53
CA VAL A 335 0.88 -25.32 22.50
C VAL A 335 -0.46 -25.07 23.18
N THR A 336 -1.10 -26.13 23.69
CA THR A 336 -2.34 -26.00 24.47
C THR A 336 -2.09 -25.31 25.81
N ALA A 337 -3.16 -24.82 26.43
CA ALA A 337 -3.15 -24.30 27.80
C ALA A 337 -2.78 -25.34 28.88
N ALA A 338 -2.59 -26.62 28.52
CA ALA A 338 -2.03 -27.61 29.42
C ALA A 338 -0.51 -27.45 29.61
N THR A 339 0.14 -26.57 28.84
CA THR A 339 1.55 -26.17 28.99
C THR A 339 1.66 -24.93 29.87
N PRO A 340 2.13 -25.03 31.13
CA PRO A 340 2.47 -23.85 31.91
C PRO A 340 3.66 -23.13 31.27
N ARG A 341 3.66 -21.80 31.32
CA ARG A 341 4.78 -20.99 30.83
C ARG A 341 6.09 -21.43 31.47
N TYR A 342 7.17 -21.44 30.69
CA TYR A 342 8.52 -21.92 31.04
C TYR A 342 8.69 -23.43 31.24
N ASN A 343 7.60 -24.21 31.32
CA ASN A 343 7.70 -25.65 31.51
C ASN A 343 7.95 -26.38 30.19
N CYS A 344 9.24 -26.52 29.84
CA CYS A 344 9.67 -27.22 28.63
C CYS A 344 9.09 -28.64 28.51
N ARG A 345 9.07 -29.43 29.58
CA ARG A 345 8.56 -30.81 29.47
C ARG A 345 7.08 -30.87 29.10
N ALA A 346 6.32 -29.89 29.55
CA ALA A 346 4.89 -29.84 29.29
C ALA A 346 4.56 -29.47 27.83
N SER A 347 5.50 -28.92 27.04
CA SER A 347 5.22 -28.65 25.62
C SER A 347 5.06 -29.94 24.80
N PHE A 348 5.78 -31.01 25.16
CA PHE A 348 5.73 -32.28 24.44
C PHE A 348 4.40 -33.00 24.65
N GLY A 349 3.70 -33.29 23.54
CA GLY A 349 2.35 -33.87 23.53
C GLY A 349 1.23 -32.83 23.63
N ASN A 350 1.56 -31.56 23.81
CA ASN A 350 0.62 -30.45 23.85
C ASN A 350 0.77 -29.50 22.65
N GLU A 351 1.53 -29.88 21.62
CA GLU A 351 1.67 -29.11 20.39
C GLU A 351 0.34 -29.00 19.63
N VAL A 352 0.05 -27.83 19.08
CA VAL A 352 -1.11 -27.61 18.22
C VAL A 352 -0.67 -27.12 16.84
N THR A 353 -1.18 -27.78 15.80
CA THR A 353 -0.78 -27.52 14.42
C THR A 353 -1.38 -26.22 13.88
N SER A 354 -0.57 -25.38 13.24
CA SER A 354 -1.03 -24.13 12.62
C SER A 354 -1.71 -24.35 11.25
N VAL A 355 -2.52 -23.39 10.82
CA VAL A 355 -3.07 -23.33 9.45
C VAL A 355 -1.94 -23.27 8.41
N LEU A 356 -0.83 -22.58 8.71
CA LEU A 356 0.35 -22.56 7.85
C LEU A 356 0.90 -23.98 7.62
N HIS A 357 1.11 -24.76 8.69
CA HIS A 357 1.59 -26.13 8.57
C HIS A 357 0.60 -27.02 7.80
N ARG A 358 -0.70 -26.88 8.09
CA ARG A 358 -1.76 -27.61 7.37
C ARG A 358 -1.80 -27.25 5.88
N ALA A 359 -1.64 -25.97 5.52
CA ALA A 359 -1.58 -25.51 4.14
C ALA A 359 -0.38 -26.10 3.40
N LYS A 360 0.79 -26.12 4.05
CA LYS A 360 2.00 -26.74 3.50
C LYS A 360 1.81 -28.25 3.27
N LYS A 361 1.22 -28.96 4.24
CA LYS A 361 0.88 -30.39 4.15
C LYS A 361 -0.09 -30.67 2.99
N ALA A 362 -1.03 -29.76 2.72
CA ALA A 362 -1.96 -29.82 1.61
C ALA A 362 -1.35 -29.41 0.24
N GLY A 363 -0.03 -29.19 0.16
CA GLY A 363 0.67 -28.89 -1.09
C GLY A 363 0.61 -27.42 -1.53
N LYS A 364 0.11 -26.51 -0.67
CA LYS A 364 0.17 -25.06 -0.91
C LYS A 364 1.56 -24.52 -0.61
N SER A 365 1.92 -23.41 -1.25
CA SER A 365 3.08 -22.63 -0.83
C SER A 365 2.74 -21.83 0.42
N VAL A 366 3.72 -21.57 1.28
CA VAL A 366 3.47 -20.82 2.52
C VAL A 366 4.48 -19.71 2.75
N GLY A 367 4.01 -18.58 3.27
CA GLY A 367 4.86 -17.44 3.56
C GLY A 367 4.52 -16.74 4.87
N ILE A 368 5.55 -16.13 5.45
CA ILE A 368 5.49 -15.22 6.59
C ILE A 368 6.16 -13.93 6.14
N VAL A 369 5.40 -12.85 6.21
CA VAL A 369 5.88 -11.49 6.08
C VAL A 369 5.52 -10.80 7.37
N THR A 370 6.52 -10.34 8.08
CA THR A 370 6.34 -9.50 9.24
C THR A 370 7.40 -8.44 9.17
N THR A 371 7.22 -7.38 9.92
CA THR A 371 8.25 -6.40 10.11
C THR A 371 8.84 -6.55 11.56
N THR A 372 8.40 -7.51 12.38
CA THR A 372 9.15 -7.96 13.59
C THR A 372 10.36 -8.79 13.22
N ARG A 373 11.16 -9.18 14.22
CA ARG A 373 11.93 -10.42 14.11
C ARG A 373 11.00 -11.57 13.68
N VAL A 374 11.37 -12.36 12.69
CA VAL A 374 10.52 -13.49 12.22
C VAL A 374 10.31 -14.59 13.28
N GLN A 375 11.06 -14.51 14.38
CA GLN A 375 10.97 -15.34 15.58
C GLN A 375 10.05 -14.76 16.67
N HIS A 376 9.37 -13.63 16.42
CA HIS A 376 8.45 -13.05 17.39
C HIS A 376 7.24 -13.95 17.63
N ALA A 377 6.40 -13.62 18.60
CA ALA A 377 5.28 -14.45 19.01
C ALA A 377 4.28 -14.74 17.87
N SER A 378 3.77 -13.70 17.24
CA SER A 378 2.80 -13.77 16.13
C SER A 378 3.28 -14.60 14.93
N PRO A 379 4.47 -14.35 14.33
CA PRO A 379 4.98 -15.21 13.26
C PRO A 379 5.38 -16.59 13.82
N GLY A 380 5.93 -16.65 15.03
CA GLY A 380 6.40 -17.85 15.71
C GLY A 380 5.32 -18.93 15.85
N ALA A 381 4.10 -18.56 16.27
CA ALA A 381 3.02 -19.52 16.42
C ALA A 381 2.60 -20.21 15.10
N ASN A 382 2.95 -19.64 13.93
CA ASN A 382 2.70 -20.30 12.66
C ASN A 382 3.59 -21.54 12.44
N TYR A 383 4.71 -21.70 13.17
CA TYR A 383 5.64 -22.80 12.93
C TYR A 383 6.28 -23.41 14.19
N ALA A 384 6.31 -22.71 15.31
CA ALA A 384 6.99 -23.12 16.53
C ALA A 384 6.01 -23.61 17.61
N HIS A 385 6.51 -24.51 18.45
CA HIS A 385 5.88 -24.99 19.67
C HIS A 385 6.83 -24.70 20.83
N SER A 386 6.48 -23.75 21.70
CA SER A 386 7.34 -23.28 22.79
C SER A 386 6.55 -22.95 24.04
N ALA A 387 7.07 -23.39 25.19
CA ALA A 387 6.55 -23.03 26.50
C ALA A 387 6.91 -21.58 26.92
N ASP A 388 7.75 -20.89 26.17
CA ASP A 388 8.01 -19.46 26.37
C ASP A 388 8.33 -18.76 25.04
N ARG A 389 7.69 -17.62 24.80
CA ARG A 389 7.91 -16.76 23.62
C ARG A 389 9.29 -16.10 23.59
N GLY A 390 9.98 -16.02 24.72
CA GLY A 390 11.29 -15.39 24.85
C GLY A 390 12.45 -16.28 24.39
N TRP A 391 12.22 -17.55 24.06
CA TRP A 391 13.25 -18.48 23.59
C TRP A 391 13.59 -18.30 22.11
N TYR A 392 13.97 -17.08 21.70
CA TYR A 392 14.25 -16.72 20.30
C TYR A 392 15.42 -17.50 19.72
N SER A 393 16.50 -17.64 20.49
CA SER A 393 17.71 -18.41 20.15
C SER A 393 18.10 -19.36 21.28
N ASP A 394 19.07 -20.23 21.02
CA ASP A 394 19.56 -21.19 22.00
C ASP A 394 20.17 -20.51 23.24
N SER A 395 20.62 -19.26 23.12
CA SER A 395 21.12 -18.49 24.27
C SER A 395 20.05 -18.04 25.25
N ASP A 396 18.78 -18.06 24.83
CA ASP A 396 17.64 -17.64 25.65
C ASP A 396 17.03 -18.82 26.45
N LEU A 397 17.38 -20.06 26.07
CA LEU A 397 16.92 -21.26 26.77
C LEU A 397 17.60 -21.40 28.14
N THR A 398 16.83 -21.80 29.14
CA THR A 398 17.40 -22.19 30.43
C THR A 398 18.16 -23.52 30.30
N PRO A 399 19.17 -23.79 31.15
CA PRO A 399 19.85 -25.09 31.16
C PRO A 399 18.89 -26.27 31.29
N GLU A 400 17.83 -26.11 32.09
CA GLU A 400 16.76 -27.10 32.24
C GLU A 400 15.97 -27.30 30.94
N ALA A 401 15.61 -26.24 30.22
CA ALA A 401 14.91 -26.34 28.94
C ALA A 401 15.76 -27.07 27.89
N ILE A 402 17.07 -26.77 27.83
CA ILE A 402 18.02 -27.46 26.95
C ILE A 402 18.10 -28.94 27.31
N GLN A 403 18.26 -29.28 28.59
CA GLN A 403 18.35 -30.66 29.07
C GLN A 403 17.06 -31.45 28.76
N ASN A 404 15.91 -30.78 28.85
CA ASN A 404 14.61 -31.37 28.56
C ASN A 404 14.27 -31.40 27.06
N GLY A 405 15.18 -30.96 26.19
CA GLY A 405 15.07 -31.12 24.73
C GLY A 405 14.31 -30.02 24.00
N CYS A 406 13.94 -28.92 24.67
CA CYS A 406 13.33 -27.78 23.98
C CYS A 406 14.32 -27.15 23.01
N ARG A 407 13.78 -26.64 21.90
CA ARG A 407 14.52 -25.95 20.86
C ARG A 407 14.03 -24.53 20.73
N ASP A 408 14.96 -23.64 20.45
CA ASP A 408 14.68 -22.23 20.25
C ASP A 408 13.83 -21.96 19.00
N ILE A 409 13.11 -20.84 18.98
CA ILE A 409 12.18 -20.48 17.92
C ILE A 409 12.91 -20.33 16.58
N ALA A 410 14.12 -19.76 16.55
CA ALA A 410 14.91 -19.66 15.32
C ALA A 410 15.27 -21.05 14.73
N TYR A 411 15.62 -22.02 15.57
CA TYR A 411 15.83 -23.40 15.12
C TYR A 411 14.53 -24.02 14.57
N GLN A 412 13.41 -23.81 15.25
CA GLN A 412 12.10 -24.31 14.82
C GLN A 412 11.64 -23.71 13.48
N LEU A 413 11.93 -22.43 13.21
CA LEU A 413 11.66 -21.75 11.94
C LEU A 413 12.21 -22.51 10.73
N VAL A 414 13.39 -23.10 10.87
CA VAL A 414 14.09 -23.78 9.76
C VAL A 414 13.83 -25.28 9.70
N GLN A 415 13.34 -25.89 10.79
CA GLN A 415 13.16 -27.34 10.89
C GLN A 415 11.70 -27.80 10.83
N ASN A 416 10.76 -27.10 11.47
CA ASN A 416 9.42 -27.64 11.71
C ASN A 416 8.56 -27.66 10.44
N THR A 417 8.61 -26.60 9.64
CA THR A 417 7.83 -26.47 8.41
C THR A 417 8.69 -25.84 7.33
N GLU A 418 8.63 -26.38 6.10
CA GLU A 418 9.35 -25.79 4.98
C GLU A 418 8.59 -24.58 4.41
N ILE A 419 8.98 -23.39 4.85
CA ILE A 419 8.40 -22.10 4.45
C ILE A 419 9.06 -21.59 3.17
N ASN A 420 8.24 -21.19 2.19
CA ASN A 420 8.71 -20.67 0.90
C ASN A 420 9.23 -19.24 1.01
N VAL A 421 8.52 -18.36 1.72
CA VAL A 421 8.90 -16.95 1.87
C VAL A 421 8.93 -16.57 3.34
N ILE A 422 10.07 -16.06 3.83
CA ILE A 422 10.27 -15.56 5.18
C ILE A 422 10.84 -14.15 5.05
N LEU A 423 10.07 -13.12 5.35
CA LEU A 423 10.50 -11.72 5.26
C LEU A 423 10.24 -11.01 6.60
N GLY A 424 11.24 -10.30 7.09
CA GLY A 424 11.16 -9.47 8.30
C GLY A 424 12.53 -9.16 8.88
N GLY A 425 12.62 -8.97 10.20
CA GLY A 425 13.89 -8.83 10.91
C GLY A 425 14.37 -10.16 11.52
N GLY A 426 15.35 -10.09 12.41
CA GLY A 426 15.73 -11.18 13.31
C GLY A 426 17.02 -11.88 12.91
N ARG A 427 17.92 -11.19 12.18
CA ARG A 427 19.22 -11.76 11.77
C ARG A 427 20.01 -12.30 12.96
N ARG A 428 20.01 -11.59 14.09
CA ARG A 428 20.81 -11.91 15.28
C ARG A 428 20.63 -13.36 15.74
N TYR A 429 19.42 -13.89 15.67
CA TYR A 429 19.08 -15.22 16.19
C TYR A 429 19.47 -16.38 15.25
N MET A 430 19.88 -16.05 14.02
CA MET A 430 20.19 -17.02 12.96
C MET A 430 21.68 -17.35 12.87
N PHE A 431 22.55 -16.54 13.49
CA PHE A 431 24.00 -16.64 13.34
C PHE A 431 24.74 -16.88 14.67
N PRO A 432 25.91 -17.55 14.64
CA PRO A 432 26.77 -17.69 15.81
C PRO A 432 27.30 -16.36 16.33
N LYS A 433 27.69 -16.32 17.62
CA LYS A 433 28.36 -15.17 18.25
C LYS A 433 29.67 -14.73 17.58
N THR A 434 30.23 -15.54 16.69
CA THR A 434 31.43 -15.22 15.91
C THR A 434 31.14 -14.41 14.64
N VAL A 435 29.88 -14.32 14.21
CA VAL A 435 29.46 -13.63 12.99
C VAL A 435 29.00 -12.21 13.33
N MET A 436 29.55 -11.22 12.63
CA MET A 436 29.16 -9.80 12.74
C MET A 436 27.91 -9.54 11.89
N ASP A 437 27.03 -8.66 12.33
CA ASP A 437 25.88 -8.24 11.53
C ASP A 437 26.36 -7.45 10.29
N PRO A 438 25.81 -7.71 9.09
CA PRO A 438 26.29 -7.10 7.85
C PRO A 438 26.03 -5.59 7.77
N GLU A 439 25.02 -5.09 8.47
CA GLU A 439 24.65 -3.67 8.46
C GLU A 439 25.23 -2.93 9.66
N TYR A 440 25.31 -3.60 10.81
CA TYR A 440 25.84 -3.04 12.05
C TYR A 440 27.04 -3.86 12.55
N PRO A 441 28.27 -3.59 12.09
CA PRO A 441 29.45 -4.38 12.45
C PRO A 441 29.78 -4.42 13.96
N THR A 442 29.14 -3.60 14.78
CA THR A 442 29.24 -3.64 16.25
C THR A 442 28.33 -4.69 16.91
N HIS A 443 27.37 -5.22 16.16
CA HIS A 443 26.44 -6.25 16.60
C HIS A 443 26.90 -7.63 16.10
N LYS A 444 26.56 -8.67 16.85
CA LYS A 444 26.94 -10.06 16.57
C LYS A 444 25.71 -10.96 16.63
N GLY A 445 25.82 -12.15 16.03
CA GLY A 445 24.85 -13.23 16.25
C GLY A 445 24.73 -13.63 17.72
N ASP A 446 23.63 -14.27 18.10
CA ASP A 446 23.36 -14.68 19.49
C ASP A 446 23.67 -16.15 19.77
N ARG A 447 23.82 -16.99 18.74
CA ARG A 447 23.83 -18.43 18.93
C ARG A 447 25.09 -18.92 19.63
N ASN A 448 24.92 -19.75 20.67
CA ASN A 448 26.02 -20.40 21.40
C ASN A 448 26.38 -21.76 20.81
N ASP A 449 25.46 -22.39 20.07
CA ASP A 449 25.62 -23.70 19.46
C ASP A 449 26.48 -23.73 18.18
N GLY A 450 26.97 -22.58 17.74
CA GLY A 450 27.82 -22.45 16.55
C GLY A 450 27.09 -22.64 15.22
N GLN A 451 25.76 -22.77 15.21
CA GLN A 451 24.99 -23.02 13.99
C GLN A 451 24.76 -21.73 13.18
N ASN A 452 24.87 -21.84 11.85
CA ASN A 452 24.35 -20.85 10.92
C ASN A 452 23.03 -21.38 10.35
N LEU A 453 21.91 -20.88 10.86
CA LEU A 453 20.58 -21.37 10.50
C LEU A 453 20.14 -20.92 9.10
N VAL A 454 20.70 -19.83 8.57
CA VAL A 454 20.45 -19.42 7.17
C VAL A 454 21.02 -20.46 6.21
N GLU A 455 22.24 -20.94 6.46
CA GLU A 455 22.83 -22.00 5.64
C GLU A 455 22.12 -23.35 5.86
N ALA A 456 21.69 -23.64 7.09
CA ALA A 456 20.86 -24.81 7.35
C ALA A 456 19.54 -24.77 6.58
N TRP A 457 18.89 -23.61 6.51
CA TRP A 457 17.65 -23.41 5.75
C TRP A 457 17.88 -23.53 4.24
N LYS A 458 18.98 -23.00 3.70
CA LYS A 458 19.30 -23.11 2.26
C LYS A 458 19.58 -24.54 1.81
N LYS A 459 20.01 -25.41 2.72
CA LYS A 459 20.42 -26.78 2.42
C LYS A 459 19.29 -27.55 1.70
N ASN A 460 19.65 -28.25 0.62
CA ASN A 460 18.76 -29.07 -0.21
C ASN A 460 17.62 -28.30 -0.92
N LYS A 461 17.68 -26.97 -1.02
CA LYS A 461 16.71 -26.16 -1.77
C LYS A 461 17.29 -25.68 -3.09
N THR A 462 16.46 -25.66 -4.13
CA THR A 462 16.77 -25.05 -5.43
C THR A 462 16.14 -23.66 -5.52
N ASN A 463 16.71 -22.77 -6.35
CA ASN A 463 16.19 -21.40 -6.54
C ASN A 463 15.97 -20.64 -5.23
N VAL A 464 16.86 -20.86 -4.27
CA VAL A 464 16.82 -20.27 -2.92
C VAL A 464 17.66 -19.00 -2.85
N LYS A 465 17.13 -17.97 -2.20
CA LYS A 465 17.81 -16.69 -1.97
C LYS A 465 17.72 -16.29 -0.51
N TYR A 466 18.85 -15.83 0.03
CA TYR A 466 18.91 -15.07 1.27
C TYR A 466 19.30 -13.64 0.92
N VAL A 467 18.58 -12.66 1.47
CA VAL A 467 18.85 -11.22 1.31
C VAL A 467 18.75 -10.52 2.66
N TRP A 468 19.42 -9.38 2.80
CA TRP A 468 19.39 -8.63 4.07
C TRP A 468 19.23 -7.12 3.91
N ASN A 469 19.19 -6.60 2.68
CA ASN A 469 18.97 -5.18 2.39
C ASN A 469 18.05 -4.97 1.18
N LYS A 470 17.63 -3.73 0.97
CA LYS A 470 16.74 -3.29 -0.10
C LYS A 470 17.28 -3.61 -1.50
N ALA A 471 18.55 -3.34 -1.76
CA ALA A 471 19.14 -3.55 -3.08
C ALA A 471 19.12 -5.03 -3.50
N GLU A 472 19.51 -5.93 -2.58
CA GLU A 472 19.43 -7.36 -2.79
C GLU A 472 17.98 -7.84 -2.93
N PHE A 473 17.06 -7.32 -2.11
CA PHE A 473 15.63 -7.61 -2.18
C PHE A 473 15.01 -7.21 -3.52
N ASP A 474 15.35 -6.03 -4.03
CA ASP A 474 14.89 -5.53 -5.33
C ASP A 474 15.43 -6.40 -6.48
N ALA A 475 16.68 -6.85 -6.38
CA ALA A 475 17.30 -7.75 -7.35
C ALA A 475 16.69 -9.17 -7.39
N VAL A 476 15.92 -9.57 -6.37
CA VAL A 476 15.22 -10.87 -6.39
C VAL A 476 14.16 -10.87 -7.49
N ASN A 477 14.37 -11.71 -8.50
CA ASN A 477 13.37 -12.00 -9.51
C ASN A 477 12.37 -13.06 -8.97
N PRO A 478 11.11 -12.68 -8.71
CA PRO A 478 10.12 -13.60 -8.13
C PRO A 478 9.76 -14.76 -9.06
N ALA A 479 9.87 -14.59 -10.39
CA ALA A 479 9.56 -15.65 -11.35
C ALA A 479 10.48 -16.87 -11.16
N ASN A 480 11.76 -16.63 -10.86
CA ASN A 480 12.80 -17.66 -10.79
C ASN A 480 13.26 -17.98 -9.36
N THR A 481 12.57 -17.48 -8.34
CA THR A 481 12.89 -17.72 -6.92
C THR A 481 11.79 -18.56 -6.29
N ASP A 482 12.11 -19.72 -5.76
CA ASP A 482 11.14 -20.64 -5.13
C ASP A 482 11.15 -20.51 -3.60
N PHE A 483 12.30 -20.09 -3.06
CA PHE A 483 12.51 -19.88 -1.64
C PHE A 483 13.23 -18.54 -1.41
N LEU A 484 12.65 -17.68 -0.57
CA LEU A 484 13.23 -16.40 -0.19
C LEU A 484 13.23 -16.22 1.32
N MET A 485 14.41 -15.96 1.89
CA MET A 485 14.56 -15.48 3.26
C MET A 485 15.17 -14.08 3.22
N GLY A 486 14.42 -13.07 3.65
CA GLY A 486 14.86 -11.68 3.75
C GLY A 486 14.85 -11.25 5.20
N LEU A 487 16.03 -10.99 5.78
CA LEU A 487 16.16 -10.57 7.17
C LEU A 487 16.82 -9.17 7.23
N PHE A 488 16.02 -8.14 7.42
CA PHE A 488 16.39 -6.74 7.17
C PHE A 488 16.95 -5.98 8.37
N GLU A 489 16.76 -6.49 9.59
CA GLU A 489 17.35 -5.91 10.80
C GLU A 489 17.86 -7.02 11.76
N PRO A 490 18.80 -6.73 12.69
CA PRO A 490 19.27 -7.69 13.68
C PRO A 490 18.15 -8.23 14.56
N LYS A 491 17.20 -7.37 14.92
CA LYS A 491 16.00 -7.70 15.71
C LYS A 491 14.75 -7.37 14.92
N ASP A 492 14.00 -6.36 15.31
CA ASP A 492 12.78 -5.95 14.62
C ASP A 492 13.11 -4.89 13.58
N CYS A 493 12.33 -4.79 12.50
CA CYS A 493 12.47 -3.71 11.52
C CYS A 493 12.25 -2.34 12.16
N ARG A 494 12.78 -1.29 11.53
CA ARG A 494 12.52 0.10 11.94
C ARG A 494 11.03 0.43 11.76
N TYR A 495 10.54 1.40 12.54
CA TYR A 495 9.23 2.03 12.28
C TYR A 495 9.23 2.63 10.87
N GLU A 496 8.11 2.61 10.15
CA GLU A 496 7.90 3.24 8.85
C GLU A 496 8.28 4.72 8.88
N LEU A 497 7.96 5.42 9.98
CA LEU A 497 8.33 6.84 10.16
C LEU A 497 9.86 7.05 10.24
N ASP A 498 10.60 6.04 10.69
CA ASP A 498 12.05 6.05 10.90
C ASP A 498 12.81 5.20 9.86
N ARG A 499 12.09 4.61 8.87
CA ARG A 499 12.64 3.66 7.90
C ARG A 499 13.60 4.37 6.95
N ASP A 500 14.71 3.71 6.65
CA ASP A 500 15.57 4.12 5.54
C ASP A 500 15.15 3.37 4.27
N PRO A 501 14.44 4.01 3.32
CA PRO A 501 13.95 3.32 2.13
C PRO A 501 15.04 2.84 1.19
N SER A 502 16.30 3.28 1.38
CA SER A 502 17.45 2.77 0.62
C SER A 502 18.03 1.48 1.20
N MET A 503 17.73 1.17 2.47
CA MET A 503 18.25 0.00 3.19
C MET A 503 17.17 -1.05 3.47
N ASP A 504 15.94 -0.61 3.74
CA ASP A 504 14.85 -1.46 4.22
C ASP A 504 13.62 -1.42 3.29
N PRO A 505 13.07 -2.57 2.88
CA PRO A 505 11.78 -2.62 2.19
C PRO A 505 10.63 -2.29 3.14
N SER A 506 9.58 -1.63 2.64
CA SER A 506 8.35 -1.45 3.41
C SER A 506 7.57 -2.77 3.55
N LEU A 507 6.61 -2.83 4.47
CA LEU A 507 5.70 -3.97 4.59
C LEU A 507 4.99 -4.27 3.26
N THR A 508 4.51 -3.22 2.59
CA THR A 508 3.86 -3.32 1.27
C THR A 508 4.79 -3.98 0.25
N GLU A 509 6.06 -3.57 0.18
CA GLU A 509 7.03 -4.14 -0.77
C GLU A 509 7.32 -5.61 -0.46
N MET A 510 7.53 -5.96 0.81
CA MET A 510 7.78 -7.34 1.24
C MET A 510 6.60 -8.26 0.92
N MET A 511 5.39 -7.83 1.26
CA MET A 511 4.16 -8.57 0.99
C MET A 511 3.95 -8.77 -0.52
N GLU A 512 4.17 -7.74 -1.33
CA GLU A 512 4.07 -7.85 -2.79
C GLU A 512 5.04 -8.90 -3.35
N LYS A 513 6.30 -8.89 -2.89
CA LYS A 513 7.30 -9.89 -3.32
C LYS A 513 6.88 -11.29 -2.89
N ALA A 514 6.33 -11.46 -1.68
CA ALA A 514 5.83 -12.73 -1.19
C ALA A 514 4.69 -13.26 -2.06
N ILE A 515 3.66 -12.46 -2.34
CA ILE A 515 2.54 -12.87 -3.21
C ILE A 515 3.07 -13.28 -4.59
N LYS A 516 3.98 -12.50 -5.19
CA LYS A 516 4.54 -12.82 -6.52
C LYS A 516 5.28 -14.16 -6.56
N ILE A 517 5.99 -14.53 -5.48
CA ILE A 517 6.67 -15.83 -5.38
C ILE A 517 5.67 -16.97 -5.12
N LEU A 518 4.75 -16.77 -4.16
CA LEU A 518 3.82 -17.79 -3.70
C LEU A 518 2.75 -18.14 -4.75
N SER A 519 2.31 -17.15 -5.54
CA SER A 519 1.28 -17.30 -6.57
C SER A 519 1.68 -18.22 -7.72
N LYS A 520 2.97 -18.58 -7.82
CA LYS A 520 3.44 -19.57 -8.80
C LYS A 520 2.90 -20.98 -8.54
N ASN A 521 2.49 -21.29 -7.31
CA ASN A 521 1.99 -22.62 -6.99
C ASN A 521 0.51 -22.76 -7.42
N PRO A 522 0.19 -23.70 -8.34
CA PRO A 522 -1.18 -23.89 -8.80
C PRO A 522 -2.14 -24.38 -7.71
N ASN A 523 -1.63 -25.00 -6.63
CA ASN A 523 -2.45 -25.37 -5.47
C ASN A 523 -2.82 -24.17 -4.58
N GLY A 524 -2.26 -22.99 -4.88
CA GLY A 524 -2.42 -21.76 -4.13
C GLY A 524 -1.46 -21.64 -2.95
N PHE A 525 -1.73 -20.67 -2.08
CA PHE A 525 -0.84 -20.35 -0.96
C PHE A 525 -1.56 -19.96 0.34
N TYR A 526 -0.84 -20.04 1.45
CA TYR A 526 -1.17 -19.36 2.70
C TYR A 526 -0.10 -18.31 2.98
N LEU A 527 -0.52 -17.08 3.26
CA LEU A 527 0.38 -15.98 3.56
C LEU A 527 -0.07 -15.31 4.86
N PHE A 528 0.82 -15.29 5.85
CA PHE A 528 0.68 -14.47 7.06
C PHE A 528 1.42 -13.14 6.84
N VAL A 529 0.72 -12.03 7.01
CA VAL A 529 1.26 -10.66 6.90
C VAL A 529 1.00 -9.94 8.21
N GLU A 530 2.04 -9.50 8.88
CA GLU A 530 1.94 -8.75 10.13
C GLU A 530 2.65 -7.40 10.01
N ASP A 531 2.03 -6.35 10.53
CA ASP A 531 2.64 -5.03 10.65
C ASP A 531 3.34 -4.85 12.01
N ILE A 532 4.66 -5.11 12.02
CA ILE A 532 5.74 -5.25 13.05
C ILE A 532 5.28 -5.60 14.49
N GLY A 533 4.01 -5.76 14.83
CA GLY A 533 3.58 -5.19 16.11
C GLY A 533 4.29 -3.86 16.41
N ARG A 534 4.64 -3.01 15.43
CA ARG A 534 5.14 -1.66 15.70
C ARG A 534 3.95 -0.75 15.97
N ILE A 535 2.76 -1.13 15.50
CA ILE A 535 1.52 -0.63 16.10
C ILE A 535 1.58 -0.88 17.62
N ASP A 536 1.73 -2.15 18.03
CA ASP A 536 1.91 -2.56 19.43
C ASP A 536 3.09 -1.87 20.15
N HIS A 537 4.32 -1.97 19.64
CA HIS A 537 5.50 -1.32 20.22
C HIS A 537 5.37 0.21 20.29
N GLY A 538 4.71 0.83 19.31
CA GLY A 538 4.41 2.26 19.31
C GLY A 538 3.44 2.61 20.44
N HIS A 539 2.40 1.81 20.64
CA HIS A 539 1.48 1.95 21.75
C HIS A 539 2.15 1.68 23.10
N HIS A 540 2.93 0.59 23.24
CA HIS A 540 3.76 0.29 24.41
C HIS A 540 4.71 1.43 24.78
N ALA A 541 5.34 2.06 23.78
CA ALA A 541 6.19 3.23 23.99
C ALA A 541 5.41 4.50 24.35
N GLY A 542 4.07 4.47 24.36
CA GLY A 542 3.21 5.62 24.57
C GLY A 542 3.28 6.62 23.41
N ASN A 543 3.64 6.19 22.20
CA ASN A 543 3.86 7.01 21.01
C ASN A 543 2.85 6.66 19.91
N ALA A 544 1.69 7.33 19.97
CA ALA A 544 0.61 7.14 19.01
C ALA A 544 0.99 7.56 17.58
N LYS A 545 1.94 8.49 17.40
CA LYS A 545 2.34 8.92 16.06
C LYS A 545 2.99 7.78 15.29
N ARG A 546 3.93 7.07 15.92
CA ARG A 546 4.51 5.85 15.33
C ARG A 546 3.43 4.80 15.11
N ALA A 547 2.67 4.44 16.15
CA ALA A 547 1.64 3.40 16.04
C ALA A 547 0.63 3.64 14.90
N LEU A 548 0.17 4.88 14.69
CA LEU A 548 -0.79 5.19 13.63
C LEU A 548 -0.16 5.25 12.23
N TYR A 549 1.11 5.64 12.09
CA TYR A 549 1.80 5.60 10.79
C TYR A 549 2.03 4.15 10.33
N GLU A 550 2.34 3.24 11.26
CA GLU A 550 2.39 1.80 11.00
C GLU A 550 1.04 1.28 10.51
N ALA A 551 -0.04 1.57 11.24
CA ALA A 551 -1.40 1.16 10.85
C ALA A 551 -1.82 1.67 9.46
N VAL A 552 -1.34 2.84 9.04
CA VAL A 552 -1.55 3.36 7.68
C VAL A 552 -0.73 2.58 6.64
N GLU A 553 0.52 2.20 6.92
CA GLU A 553 1.32 1.34 6.04
C GLU A 553 0.76 -0.09 5.95
N PHE A 554 0.26 -0.65 7.06
CA PHE A 554 -0.47 -1.90 7.07
C PHE A 554 -1.69 -1.88 6.15
N ASP A 555 -2.51 -0.82 6.22
CA ASP A 555 -3.67 -0.69 5.33
C ASP A 555 -3.27 -0.53 3.86
N ARG A 556 -2.11 0.08 3.55
CA ARG A 556 -1.55 0.11 2.20
C ARG A 556 -1.15 -1.30 1.73
N ALA A 557 -0.56 -2.12 2.60
CA ALA A 557 -0.25 -3.51 2.28
C ALA A 557 -1.54 -4.32 2.00
N VAL A 558 -2.60 -4.11 2.78
CA VAL A 558 -3.93 -4.72 2.50
C VAL A 558 -4.46 -4.29 1.12
N GLY A 559 -4.36 -2.99 0.80
CA GLY A 559 -4.70 -2.45 -0.52
C GLY A 559 -3.92 -3.10 -1.65
N ARG A 560 -2.60 -3.16 -1.51
CA ARG A 560 -1.73 -3.73 -2.54
C ARG A 560 -1.98 -5.22 -2.75
N ALA A 561 -2.30 -5.98 -1.70
CA ALA A 561 -2.64 -7.39 -1.86
C ALA A 561 -3.95 -7.60 -2.62
N ALA A 562 -4.93 -6.71 -2.42
CA ALA A 562 -6.19 -6.73 -3.17
C ALA A 562 -5.99 -6.48 -4.66
N GLU A 563 -4.95 -5.72 -5.06
CA GLU A 563 -4.59 -5.53 -6.48
C GLU A 563 -3.90 -6.75 -7.09
N LEU A 564 -3.26 -7.58 -6.26
CA LEU A 564 -2.45 -8.72 -6.68
C LEU A 564 -3.19 -10.07 -6.63
N THR A 565 -4.38 -10.10 -6.04
CA THR A 565 -5.16 -11.33 -5.82
C THR A 565 -6.61 -11.16 -6.21
N SER A 566 -7.29 -12.26 -6.54
CA SER A 566 -8.70 -12.24 -6.92
C SER A 566 -9.58 -12.59 -5.71
N GLU A 567 -10.56 -11.75 -5.41
CA GLU A 567 -11.60 -12.05 -4.41
C GLU A 567 -12.48 -13.24 -4.82
N LEU A 568 -12.38 -13.69 -6.08
CA LEU A 568 -13.02 -14.93 -6.49
C LEU A 568 -12.40 -16.10 -5.74
N ASP A 569 -11.07 -16.23 -5.69
CA ASP A 569 -10.39 -17.45 -5.21
C ASP A 569 -9.51 -17.25 -3.97
N THR A 570 -9.39 -16.02 -3.47
CA THR A 570 -8.52 -15.66 -2.35
C THR A 570 -9.34 -15.17 -1.17
N LEU A 571 -9.25 -15.88 -0.04
CA LEU A 571 -9.81 -15.41 1.23
C LEU A 571 -8.78 -14.50 1.90
N SER A 572 -9.14 -13.23 2.07
CA SER A 572 -8.33 -12.25 2.81
C SER A 572 -9.05 -11.88 4.10
N VAL A 573 -8.34 -11.98 5.21
CA VAL A 573 -8.83 -11.65 6.56
C VAL A 573 -7.88 -10.64 7.19
N VAL A 574 -8.41 -9.53 7.70
CA VAL A 574 -7.67 -8.52 8.48
C VAL A 574 -8.19 -8.55 9.91
N THR A 575 -7.28 -8.62 10.88
CA THR A 575 -7.66 -8.61 12.31
C THR A 575 -6.51 -8.08 13.16
N ALA A 576 -6.73 -8.06 14.47
CA ALA A 576 -5.71 -7.84 15.48
C ALA A 576 -5.65 -9.04 16.44
N ASP A 577 -4.56 -9.16 17.15
CA ASP A 577 -4.38 -10.15 18.20
C ASP A 577 -4.95 -9.68 19.54
N HIS A 578 -4.78 -8.39 19.87
CA HIS A 578 -5.39 -7.68 20.99
C HIS A 578 -5.44 -6.16 20.71
N SER A 579 -5.94 -5.39 21.68
CA SER A 579 -5.97 -3.92 21.62
C SER A 579 -4.89 -3.32 22.54
N HIS A 580 -5.00 -2.03 22.82
CA HIS A 580 -4.23 -1.24 23.79
C HIS A 580 -5.15 -0.41 24.67
N VAL A 581 -4.63 0.14 25.78
CA VAL A 581 -5.35 1.17 26.54
C VAL A 581 -5.23 2.55 25.89
N PHE A 582 -5.18 2.57 24.56
CA PHE A 582 -5.17 3.74 23.70
C PHE A 582 -6.58 4.29 23.53
N ALA A 583 -6.74 5.59 23.75
CA ALA A 583 -7.99 6.27 23.50
C ALA A 583 -7.74 7.58 22.75
N PHE A 584 -8.75 8.01 22.01
CA PHE A 584 -8.79 9.35 21.44
C PHE A 584 -10.18 9.97 21.65
N GLY A 585 -10.21 11.25 22.01
CA GLY A 585 -11.44 11.94 22.40
C GLY A 585 -11.24 13.44 22.60
N GLY A 586 -12.13 14.06 23.38
CA GLY A 586 -12.16 15.50 23.59
C GLY A 586 -13.22 16.20 22.73
N HIS A 587 -13.22 17.54 22.75
CA HIS A 587 -14.23 18.38 22.10
C HIS A 587 -13.59 19.21 20.98
N SER A 588 -13.00 18.53 20.02
CA SER A 588 -12.44 19.16 18.82
C SER A 588 -13.43 19.09 17.65
N GLY A 589 -13.44 20.14 16.82
CA GLY A 589 -14.23 20.14 15.60
C GLY A 589 -13.68 19.15 14.57
N ARG A 590 -14.51 18.77 13.61
CA ARG A 590 -14.13 17.90 12.49
C ARG A 590 -12.89 18.42 11.76
N GLY A 591 -11.99 17.52 11.35
CA GLY A 591 -10.73 17.86 10.69
C GLY A 591 -9.63 18.32 11.64
N ASN A 592 -9.84 18.22 12.97
CA ASN A 592 -8.75 18.39 13.93
C ASN A 592 -7.75 17.23 13.76
N SER A 593 -6.46 17.54 13.78
CA SER A 593 -5.42 16.51 13.74
C SER A 593 -5.70 15.45 14.81
N VAL A 594 -5.72 14.17 14.41
CA VAL A 594 -5.93 13.07 15.36
C VAL A 594 -4.79 12.97 16.38
N LEU A 595 -3.60 13.46 16.01
CA LEU A 595 -2.43 13.59 16.89
C LEU A 595 -2.30 14.99 17.51
N GLY A 596 -3.24 15.89 17.23
CA GLY A 596 -3.21 17.28 17.64
C GLY A 596 -3.78 17.52 19.03
N VAL A 597 -3.89 18.80 19.38
CA VAL A 597 -4.38 19.25 20.69
C VAL A 597 -5.89 19.45 20.66
N SER A 598 -6.55 19.14 21.78
CA SER A 598 -7.96 19.45 21.99
C SER A 598 -8.17 20.97 22.04
N ARG A 599 -9.20 21.47 21.36
CA ARG A 599 -9.55 22.91 21.38
C ARG A 599 -10.10 23.38 22.73
N SER A 600 -10.57 22.45 23.57
CA SER A 600 -11.09 22.76 24.90
C SER A 600 -10.02 22.55 25.96
N LEU A 601 -9.98 23.45 26.95
CA LEU A 601 -9.15 23.28 28.15
C LEU A 601 -9.76 22.21 29.06
N ALA A 602 -8.91 21.47 29.77
CA ALA A 602 -9.33 20.64 30.88
C ALA A 602 -9.64 21.49 32.13
N ASP A 603 -10.14 20.87 33.20
CA ASP A 603 -10.54 21.55 34.44
C ASP A 603 -9.37 22.29 35.12
N ASP A 604 -8.15 21.79 34.97
CA ASP A 604 -6.91 22.42 35.45
C ASP A 604 -6.44 23.61 34.59
N LYS A 605 -7.27 24.05 33.63
CA LYS A 605 -7.04 25.17 32.71
C LYS A 605 -5.85 24.98 31.78
N LYS A 606 -5.48 23.73 31.48
CA LYS A 606 -4.44 23.38 30.51
C LYS A 606 -5.01 22.58 29.35
N HIS A 607 -4.41 22.69 28.18
CA HIS A 607 -4.72 21.88 27.00
C HIS A 607 -4.29 20.42 27.19
N PHE A 608 -4.88 19.53 26.41
CA PHE A 608 -4.57 18.10 26.38
C PHE A 608 -4.63 17.60 24.94
N THR A 609 -3.96 16.51 24.63
CA THR A 609 -3.95 15.93 23.28
C THR A 609 -5.23 15.14 23.01
N THR A 610 -5.62 15.08 21.73
CA THR A 610 -6.77 14.27 21.28
C THR A 610 -6.58 12.81 21.65
N THR A 611 -5.34 12.30 21.53
CA THR A 611 -4.93 10.95 21.90
C THR A 611 -4.30 10.91 23.30
N VAL A 612 -4.63 9.87 24.06
CA VAL A 612 -4.14 9.59 25.42
C VAL A 612 -4.03 8.07 25.64
N TYR A 613 -3.29 7.67 26.68
CA TYR A 613 -3.24 6.27 27.13
C TYR A 613 -3.73 6.12 28.57
N GLY A 614 -4.25 4.94 28.91
CA GLY A 614 -4.65 4.59 30.28
C GLY A 614 -3.48 4.40 31.24
N ASN A 615 -2.30 3.99 30.74
CA ASN A 615 -1.05 3.87 31.48
C ASN A 615 0.14 3.98 30.51
N GLY A 616 1.38 3.98 31.02
CA GLY A 616 2.58 3.94 30.17
C GLY A 616 3.59 5.07 30.42
N PRO A 617 4.61 5.18 29.55
CA PRO A 617 5.79 6.01 29.78
C PRO A 617 5.54 7.51 29.57
N GLY A 618 4.39 7.87 29.01
CA GLY A 618 3.97 9.27 28.85
C GLY A 618 3.51 9.97 30.14
N TYR A 619 3.43 9.25 31.26
CA TYR A 619 3.18 9.84 32.58
C TYR A 619 4.28 10.84 32.97
N ARG A 620 3.88 11.97 33.58
CA ARG A 620 4.80 12.99 34.09
C ARG A 620 4.53 13.29 35.56
N ASN A 621 5.59 13.28 36.38
CA ASN A 621 5.52 13.66 37.79
C ASN A 621 5.20 15.15 37.98
N GLY A 622 4.42 15.47 39.01
CA GLY A 622 4.05 16.83 39.37
C GLY A 622 2.73 17.27 38.73
N THR A 623 2.61 18.55 38.38
CA THR A 623 1.39 19.04 37.71
C THR A 623 1.38 18.64 36.25
N ARG A 624 0.24 18.18 35.73
CA ARG A 624 0.05 17.84 34.31
C ARG A 624 0.60 18.95 33.40
N PRO A 625 1.46 18.65 32.41
CA PRO A 625 1.98 19.67 31.50
C PRO A 625 0.87 20.22 30.59
N ASP A 626 0.98 21.50 30.25
CA ASP A 626 0.14 22.12 29.22
C ASP A 626 0.65 21.72 27.84
N MET A 627 -0.26 21.47 26.90
CA MET A 627 0.03 20.92 25.58
C MET A 627 -0.16 21.96 24.48
N ASN A 628 0.63 21.87 23.42
CA ASN A 628 0.44 22.68 22.22
C ASN A 628 0.84 21.85 20.98
N GLU A 629 0.49 22.35 19.79
CA GLU A 629 0.73 21.66 18.53
C GLU A 629 2.21 21.38 18.26
N THR A 630 3.13 22.25 18.70
CA THR A 630 4.57 22.01 18.56
C THR A 630 5.00 20.77 19.34
N ILE A 631 4.47 20.57 20.55
CA ILE A 631 4.78 19.39 21.36
C ILE A 631 4.10 18.15 20.79
N SER A 632 2.80 18.22 20.49
CA SER A 632 2.03 17.04 20.07
C SER A 632 2.37 16.55 18.66
N SER A 633 2.91 17.42 17.80
CA SER A 633 3.34 17.05 16.44
C SER A 633 4.73 16.43 16.37
N ASP A 634 5.51 16.44 17.46
CA ASP A 634 6.85 15.85 17.51
C ASP A 634 6.80 14.32 17.30
N ASN A 635 7.79 13.76 16.59
CA ASN A 635 7.86 12.32 16.32
C ASN A 635 8.06 11.49 17.59
N ASP A 636 8.71 12.04 18.60
CA ASP A 636 9.06 11.39 19.86
C ASP A 636 8.12 11.77 21.01
N TYR A 637 7.03 12.48 20.72
CA TYR A 637 6.03 12.83 21.73
C TYR A 637 5.36 11.57 22.29
N LEU A 638 5.39 11.46 23.62
CA LEU A 638 4.70 10.43 24.37
C LEU A 638 3.39 11.00 24.93
N GLN A 639 2.25 10.47 24.48
CA GLN A 639 0.93 10.94 24.90
C GLN A 639 0.74 10.79 26.41
N GLN A 640 0.01 11.73 27.00
CA GLN A 640 -0.23 11.74 28.44
C GLN A 640 -0.89 10.42 28.89
N ALA A 641 -0.39 9.89 30.02
CA ALA A 641 -0.93 8.72 30.69
C ALA A 641 -1.07 8.99 32.21
N PRO A 642 -2.13 8.51 32.88
CA PRO A 642 -2.35 8.77 34.31
C PRO A 642 -1.61 7.79 35.23
N VAL A 643 -1.19 6.61 34.74
CA VAL A 643 -0.47 5.60 35.53
C VAL A 643 0.92 5.35 34.93
N PRO A 644 2.02 5.53 35.68
CA PRO A 644 3.37 5.34 35.17
C PRO A 644 3.71 3.87 35.01
N LEU A 645 4.13 3.50 33.81
CA LEU A 645 4.78 2.22 33.49
C LEU A 645 5.87 2.47 32.46
N ASP A 646 6.92 1.64 32.45
CA ASP A 646 7.98 1.73 31.44
C ASP A 646 7.49 1.30 30.05
N SER A 647 6.40 0.52 30.01
CA SER A 647 5.67 0.09 28.83
C SER A 647 4.19 0.21 29.14
N GLU A 648 3.43 0.82 28.24
CA GLU A 648 1.96 0.77 28.28
C GLU A 648 1.49 -0.69 28.16
N THR A 649 0.30 -1.00 28.66
CA THR A 649 -0.28 -2.37 28.64
C THR A 649 -1.25 -2.54 27.48
N HIS A 650 -1.34 -3.75 26.94
CA HIS A 650 -2.42 -4.12 26.01
C HIS A 650 -3.83 -3.81 26.57
N GLY A 651 -4.84 -3.80 25.70
CA GLY A 651 -6.28 -3.67 25.97
C GLY A 651 -7.08 -4.96 25.72
N ILE A 652 -8.02 -5.26 26.63
CA ILE A 652 -8.76 -6.54 26.73
C ILE A 652 -9.98 -6.62 25.80
N GLU A 653 -10.46 -5.50 25.31
CA GLU A 653 -11.70 -5.45 24.53
C GLU A 653 -11.59 -6.25 23.23
N ASP A 654 -12.77 -6.62 22.72
CA ASP A 654 -12.87 -7.33 21.45
C ASP A 654 -12.27 -6.51 20.32
N VAL A 655 -11.54 -7.19 19.43
CA VAL A 655 -10.97 -6.58 18.22
C VAL A 655 -11.76 -6.96 16.99
N ALA A 656 -11.64 -6.18 15.91
CA ALA A 656 -12.41 -6.43 14.69
C ALA A 656 -11.77 -7.54 13.84
N ILE A 657 -12.62 -8.26 13.10
CA ILE A 657 -12.23 -9.14 11.99
C ILE A 657 -12.93 -8.59 10.75
N PHE A 658 -12.15 -8.23 9.73
CA PHE A 658 -12.65 -7.83 8.41
C PHE A 658 -12.33 -8.96 7.43
N ALA A 659 -13.30 -9.42 6.63
CA ALA A 659 -13.07 -10.52 5.69
C ALA A 659 -13.69 -10.28 4.31
N LYS A 660 -13.00 -10.76 3.27
CA LYS A 660 -13.49 -10.80 1.88
C LYS A 660 -13.00 -12.04 1.13
N GLY A 661 -13.73 -12.44 0.09
CA GLY A 661 -13.43 -13.62 -0.73
C GLY A 661 -14.19 -14.88 -0.30
N PRO A 662 -13.75 -16.08 -0.73
CA PRO A 662 -14.42 -17.35 -0.42
C PRO A 662 -14.62 -17.55 1.08
N MET A 663 -15.85 -17.89 1.48
CA MET A 663 -16.24 -18.14 2.87
C MET A 663 -16.10 -16.97 3.85
N SER A 664 -15.80 -15.77 3.37
CA SER A 664 -15.68 -14.59 4.23
C SER A 664 -16.97 -14.24 5.00
N HIS A 665 -18.14 -14.60 4.48
CA HIS A 665 -19.44 -14.45 5.14
C HIS A 665 -19.60 -15.26 6.43
N LEU A 666 -18.71 -16.22 6.71
CA LEU A 666 -18.67 -16.93 7.99
C LEU A 666 -18.15 -16.05 9.13
N PHE A 667 -17.46 -14.94 8.83
CA PHE A 667 -17.11 -13.93 9.82
C PHE A 667 -18.31 -13.03 10.08
N HIS A 668 -19.05 -13.35 11.15
CA HIS A 668 -20.20 -12.57 11.60
C HIS A 668 -20.32 -12.57 13.12
N GLY A 669 -21.02 -11.57 13.67
CA GLY A 669 -21.34 -11.50 15.10
C GLY A 669 -20.10 -11.33 15.98
N VAL A 670 -20.08 -12.03 17.11
CA VAL A 670 -18.97 -12.03 18.08
C VAL A 670 -18.46 -13.45 18.24
N GLN A 671 -17.17 -13.66 17.97
CA GLN A 671 -16.54 -14.97 17.90
C GLN A 671 -15.39 -15.08 18.92
N GLU A 672 -15.06 -16.32 19.30
CA GLU A 672 -13.76 -16.55 19.93
C GLU A 672 -12.64 -16.33 18.92
N GLN A 673 -11.51 -15.78 19.33
CA GLN A 673 -10.39 -15.52 18.41
C GLN A 673 -9.89 -16.78 17.68
N ASN A 674 -9.98 -17.95 18.32
CA ASN A 674 -9.57 -19.20 17.67
C ASN A 674 -10.45 -19.60 16.47
N TYR A 675 -11.65 -19.03 16.36
CA TYR A 675 -12.55 -19.22 15.21
C TYR A 675 -11.90 -18.80 13.89
N ILE A 676 -10.99 -17.82 13.91
CA ILE A 676 -10.27 -17.34 12.72
C ILE A 676 -9.56 -18.50 12.05
N ALA A 677 -8.69 -19.22 12.76
CA ALA A 677 -7.97 -20.38 12.20
C ALA A 677 -8.90 -21.45 11.63
N HIS A 678 -10.06 -21.68 12.27
CA HIS A 678 -11.03 -22.66 11.82
C HIS A 678 -11.69 -22.24 10.49
N VAL A 679 -12.09 -20.98 10.33
CA VAL A 679 -12.64 -20.49 9.07
C VAL A 679 -11.59 -20.52 7.96
N LEU A 680 -10.35 -20.13 8.26
CA LEU A 680 -9.25 -20.20 7.30
C LEU A 680 -9.03 -21.65 6.82
N ALA A 681 -8.97 -22.61 7.75
CA ALA A 681 -8.82 -24.03 7.43
C ALA A 681 -10.03 -24.57 6.63
N TYR A 682 -11.26 -24.24 7.04
CA TYR A 682 -12.48 -24.67 6.37
C TYR A 682 -12.58 -24.14 4.94
N ALA A 683 -12.30 -22.84 4.73
CA ALA A 683 -12.39 -22.20 3.43
C ALA A 683 -11.48 -22.86 2.39
N ALA A 684 -10.30 -23.33 2.79
CA ALA A 684 -9.35 -24.01 1.92
C ALA A 684 -9.39 -25.54 2.03
N CYS A 685 -10.33 -26.11 2.79
CA CYS A 685 -10.48 -27.55 3.00
C CYS A 685 -9.20 -28.21 3.52
N LEU A 686 -8.56 -27.56 4.47
CA LEU A 686 -7.40 -28.04 5.19
C LEU A 686 -7.87 -28.82 6.42
N GLU A 687 -7.04 -29.74 6.90
CA GLU A 687 -7.26 -30.45 8.18
C GLU A 687 -7.73 -29.46 9.28
N PRO A 688 -8.79 -29.76 10.04
CA PRO A 688 -9.56 -31.01 10.07
C PRO A 688 -10.77 -31.07 9.09
N TYR A 689 -10.88 -30.13 8.15
CA TYR A 689 -12.02 -29.97 7.24
C TYR A 689 -11.76 -30.48 5.82
N GLU A 690 -10.99 -31.57 5.69
CA GLU A 690 -10.62 -32.14 4.39
C GLU A 690 -11.84 -32.67 3.62
N ASP A 691 -12.91 -33.01 4.33
CA ASP A 691 -14.20 -33.47 3.81
C ASP A 691 -15.16 -32.34 3.43
N CYS A 692 -14.65 -31.10 3.33
CA CYS A 692 -15.42 -29.96 2.84
C CYS A 692 -16.12 -30.33 1.51
N LYS A 693 -17.37 -29.89 1.33
CA LYS A 693 -18.12 -30.08 0.07
C LYS A 693 -18.18 -28.79 -0.74
N LEU A 694 -17.06 -28.07 -0.78
CA LEU A 694 -16.99 -26.76 -1.42
C LEU A 694 -16.68 -26.92 -2.92
N PRO A 695 -17.42 -26.25 -3.81
CA PRO A 695 -17.11 -26.24 -5.23
C PRO A 695 -15.77 -25.53 -5.48
N ASN A 696 -15.01 -26.03 -6.44
CA ASN A 696 -13.85 -25.31 -6.99
C ASN A 696 -14.32 -24.18 -7.91
N HIS A 697 -13.45 -23.20 -8.16
CA HIS A 697 -13.71 -22.16 -9.15
C HIS A 697 -13.68 -22.73 -10.57
N ALA A 698 -14.62 -22.34 -11.42
CA ALA A 698 -14.59 -22.70 -12.84
C ALA A 698 -13.37 -22.04 -13.51
N GLY A 699 -12.44 -22.86 -14.02
CA GLY A 699 -11.21 -22.41 -14.69
C GLY A 699 -9.94 -22.40 -13.83
N SER A 700 -9.97 -22.97 -12.62
CA SER A 700 -8.78 -23.21 -11.80
C SER A 700 -7.91 -24.36 -12.28
#